data_AF-A0A7X5U0R4-F1
#
_entry.id   AF-A0A7X5U0R4-F1
#
_cell.length_a   1.000
_cell.length_b   1.000
_cell.length_c   1.000
_cell.angle_alpha   90.00
_cell.angle_beta   90.00
_cell.angle_gamma   90.00
#
_symmetry.space_group_name_H-M   'P 1'
#
loop_
_entity.id
_entity.type
_entity.pdbx_description
1 polymer ?
#
loop_
_entity_poly.entity_id
_entity_poly.type
_entity_poly.pdbx_seq_one_letter_code
_entity_poly.pdbx_strand_id
1 'polypeptide(L)'
;MWDTDAAAGQLLEHLAQRGVLAADQRDVADADFLKEADVLRCTHNLPLSWHVTPRRKCQPLTPARAMTGPKVTGMGRSDGIGARFGGASMDFDTPDVDLGEPRPLSSGARPRSSSESGLRGVEVDALTRPKIRRGDHYVAAIGSENDYSTTQEQFSHGNFAAWLTARVGRRMTTDIATILDRYARDRTRLIDILWDVHREDGYVSAEAAARIAEWLGLTVGDVLETVTFYHFFHTTPAGRHRIYLSNNVIAKTRGYREVYAALEDTTGTRFGAPGSADFGLFETACIGLSDHEPAMLVDDVVFTDLTPATVAKVIERMQNGESAANIANPAGLSCDEVAYVEALVPSAVHTTGPVFFGLDTDYRALLDRCLGMTPEAVIATISESGLRGLGGAGFPTGNKWKLCRAAAGAEKYIICNADEGEPGTFKDRALLTKSPKQVFAGMAIAAHAVGARRGIFYLRGEYVYLQAYLARQLAELRDDGVLGGGFDIRIQLGAGAYICGDETALIESCEGRRGTPRLKPPFPVEHGFLGQPTVVNNVETFAAASRVMQEGAGWFTSMGVPGSSGTRLLSVSGDCAAPGIYEVEWGVRLLEVLDMIGADDARAVQISGPSGEMLSVAADGDRRLAYDDLSCNGSFMVFNHDRDLIDVVADFTQFFVDESCGICVPCRAGNVLLRQKVGLVAAGEAMPSDLDDMVAWGEIVSRTSRCGLGVTSSNPILTTLNKFPEIYRAGLREPNDGVLPSFDVVAELSGYARAVAELAPQEST
;
A
#
# COMPACT_ATOMS: atom_id res chain seq x y z
N MET A 1 11.02 3.15 27.30
CA MET A 1 11.93 4.27 26.97
C MET A 1 13.05 3.69 26.15
N TRP A 2 13.19 4.13 24.89
CA TRP A 2 14.36 3.77 24.09
C TRP A 2 15.56 4.57 24.59
N ASP A 3 16.71 3.93 24.68
CA ASP A 3 17.96 4.57 25.09
C ASP A 3 18.46 5.43 23.92
N THR A 4 18.09 6.72 23.96
CA THR A 4 18.45 7.71 22.95
C THR A 4 19.95 7.89 22.81
N ASP A 5 20.71 7.61 23.87
CA ASP A 5 22.15 7.79 23.89
C ASP A 5 22.83 6.65 23.10
N ALA A 6 22.26 5.44 23.17
CA ALA A 6 22.72 4.29 22.36
C ALA A 6 22.47 4.48 20.85
N ALA A 7 21.32 5.04 20.47
CA ALA A 7 20.99 5.30 19.07
C ALA A 7 21.84 6.44 18.46
N ALA A 8 22.11 7.49 19.25
CA ALA A 8 23.00 8.57 18.84
C ALA A 8 24.45 8.07 18.67
N GLY A 9 24.93 7.23 19.58
CA GLY A 9 26.26 6.61 19.49
C GLY A 9 26.43 5.77 18.22
N GLN A 10 25.43 4.93 17.88
CA GLN A 10 25.46 4.10 16.67
C GLN A 10 25.47 4.94 15.39
N LEU A 11 24.72 6.04 15.34
CA LEU A 11 24.70 6.94 14.19
C LEU A 11 26.05 7.66 13.98
N LEU A 12 26.65 8.16 15.06
CA LEU A 12 27.97 8.81 15.00
C LEU A 12 29.07 7.85 14.59
N GLU A 13 29.04 6.61 15.10
CA GLU A 13 30.00 5.57 14.74
C GLU A 13 29.86 5.15 13.27
N HIS A 14 28.62 5.04 12.76
CA HIS A 14 28.33 4.79 11.35
C HIS A 14 28.85 5.91 10.43
N LEU A 15 28.62 7.18 10.78
CA LEU A 15 29.10 8.34 10.03
C LEU A 15 30.63 8.43 10.01
N ALA A 16 31.29 8.08 11.12
CA ALA A 16 32.74 8.03 11.20
C ALA A 16 33.33 6.89 10.35
N GLN A 17 32.69 5.71 10.33
CA GLN A 17 33.13 4.58 9.49
C GLN A 17 33.02 4.89 7.98
N ARG A 18 32.06 5.73 7.58
CA ARG A 18 31.91 6.19 6.18
C ARG A 18 32.76 7.41 5.82
N GLY A 19 33.66 7.85 6.71
CA GLY A 19 34.58 8.97 6.46
C GLY A 19 33.90 10.34 6.37
N VAL A 20 32.63 10.43 6.79
CA VAL A 20 31.85 11.68 6.80
C VAL A 20 32.30 12.60 7.94
N LEU A 21 32.81 12.01 9.04
CA LEU A 21 33.42 12.71 10.17
C LEU A 21 34.88 12.30 10.32
N ALA A 22 35.78 13.27 10.46
CA ALA A 22 37.17 13.00 10.80
C ALA A 22 37.29 12.55 12.28
N ALA A 23 38.35 11.80 12.62
CA ALA A 23 38.52 11.21 13.96
C ALA A 23 38.58 12.25 15.10
N ASP A 24 38.99 13.47 14.79
CA ASP A 24 39.06 14.62 15.71
C ASP A 24 37.72 15.39 15.83
N GLN A 25 36.72 15.06 15.02
CA GLN A 25 35.37 15.64 15.05
C GLN A 25 34.35 14.81 15.84
N ARG A 26 34.78 13.67 16.40
CA ARG A 26 33.92 12.79 17.23
C ARG A 26 33.42 13.48 18.50
N ASP A 27 34.17 14.46 19.01
CA ASP A 27 33.85 15.19 20.24
C ASP A 27 33.05 16.49 20.00
N VAL A 28 32.71 16.81 18.75
CA VAL A 28 32.02 18.07 18.38
C VAL A 28 30.49 17.90 18.29
N ALA A 29 30.01 16.65 18.27
CA ALA A 29 28.59 16.33 18.33
C ALA A 29 28.31 15.51 19.61
N ASP A 30 28.31 16.19 20.76
CA ASP A 30 27.83 15.59 22.00
C ASP A 30 26.30 15.37 21.91
N ALA A 31 25.79 14.38 22.65
CA ALA A 31 24.36 14.15 22.83
C ALA A 31 23.61 15.42 23.28
N ASP A 32 24.30 16.33 23.98
CA ASP A 32 23.77 17.64 24.36
C ASP A 32 23.59 18.60 23.16
N PHE A 33 24.44 18.53 22.13
CA PHE A 33 24.23 19.29 20.89
C PHE A 33 23.02 18.78 20.09
N LEU A 34 22.80 17.47 20.07
CA LEU A 34 21.61 16.87 19.44
C LEU A 34 20.33 17.14 20.23
N LYS A 35 20.43 17.35 21.55
CA LYS A 35 19.32 17.79 22.41
C LYS A 35 19.04 19.29 22.28
N GLU A 36 20.06 20.14 22.16
CA GLU A 36 19.91 21.60 21.99
C GLU A 36 19.50 22.02 20.57
N ALA A 37 19.90 21.27 19.53
CA ALA A 37 19.57 21.58 18.14
C ALA A 37 18.10 21.28 17.75
N ASP A 38 17.26 20.83 18.71
CA ASP A 38 15.82 20.57 18.54
C ASP A 38 15.50 19.78 17.25
N VAL A 39 16.38 18.84 16.88
CA VAL A 39 16.33 18.08 15.62
C VAL A 39 15.10 17.16 15.56
N LEU A 40 14.41 16.97 16.69
CA LEU A 40 13.12 16.27 16.77
C LEU A 40 11.89 17.18 16.59
N ARG A 41 12.04 18.51 16.59
CA ARG A 41 10.94 19.47 16.29
C ARG A 41 11.08 20.20 14.97
N CYS A 42 12.23 20.18 14.32
CA CYS A 42 12.38 20.65 12.94
C CYS A 42 11.86 19.59 11.93
N THR A 43 10.57 19.28 12.01
CA THR A 43 9.82 18.48 11.02
C THR A 43 8.94 19.32 10.11
N HIS A 44 9.15 20.64 10.06
CA HIS A 44 8.39 21.52 9.16
C HIS A 44 9.33 22.17 8.13
N ASN A 45 9.13 21.78 6.87
CA ASN A 45 9.51 22.44 5.62
C ASN A 45 10.90 23.09 5.55
N LEU A 46 11.87 22.37 4.98
CA LEU A 46 12.95 22.98 4.20
C LEU A 46 13.24 22.13 2.94
N PRO A 47 13.28 22.73 1.74
CA PRO A 47 13.75 22.06 0.52
C PRO A 47 15.28 21.94 0.57
N LEU A 48 15.79 20.76 0.21
CA LEU A 48 17.22 20.45 0.18
C LEU A 48 17.91 21.12 -1.01
N SER A 49 18.70 22.15 -0.77
CA SER A 49 19.81 22.54 -1.66
C SER A 49 20.98 23.06 -0.82
N TRP A 50 22.01 22.23 -0.63
CA TRP A 50 23.28 22.66 -0.02
C TRP A 50 24.38 22.65 -1.08
N HIS A 51 24.77 23.83 -1.57
CA HIS A 51 26.02 24.04 -2.27
C HIS A 51 27.09 24.49 -1.26
N VAL A 52 28.16 23.71 -1.12
CA VAL A 52 29.34 24.10 -0.34
C VAL A 52 30.33 24.80 -1.27
N THR A 53 30.61 26.08 -1.03
CA THR A 53 31.81 26.77 -1.56
C THR A 53 32.84 26.98 -0.44
N PRO A 54 34.15 26.85 -0.71
CA PRO A 54 35.17 26.83 0.35
C PRO A 54 35.69 28.24 0.66
N ARG A 55 35.74 28.63 1.94
CA ARG A 55 36.60 29.75 2.38
C ARG A 55 37.32 29.50 3.72
N ARG A 56 38.64 29.37 3.58
CA ARG A 56 39.77 30.01 4.30
C ARG A 56 39.74 30.12 5.84
N LYS A 57 40.66 29.34 6.43
CA LYS A 57 41.58 29.59 7.57
C LYS A 57 41.37 30.84 8.44
N CYS A 58 41.21 30.61 9.75
CA CYS A 58 41.80 31.43 10.82
C CYS A 58 42.23 30.57 12.02
N GLN A 59 43.32 30.99 12.66
CA GLN A 59 44.20 30.30 13.62
C GLN A 59 43.71 30.29 15.08
N PRO A 60 44.36 29.50 15.99
CA PRO A 60 43.83 29.14 17.31
C PRO A 60 44.26 30.08 18.45
N LEU A 61 43.46 30.14 19.52
CA LEU A 61 43.82 30.73 20.81
C LEU A 61 44.00 29.64 21.88
N THR A 62 45.12 29.73 22.60
CA THR A 62 45.61 28.86 23.69
C THR A 62 44.88 29.08 25.04
N PRO A 63 45.04 28.15 26.02
CA PRO A 63 44.13 27.99 27.16
C PRO A 63 44.60 28.69 28.46
N ALA A 64 43.65 29.00 29.35
CA ALA A 64 43.91 29.50 30.71
C ALA A 64 43.52 28.48 31.79
N ARG A 65 44.39 28.37 32.80
CA ARG A 65 44.40 27.44 33.95
C ARG A 65 43.42 27.82 35.08
N ALA A 66 42.90 26.74 35.67
CA ALA A 66 42.35 26.48 37.01
C ALA A 66 42.54 27.47 38.19
N MET A 67 41.51 27.53 39.06
CA MET A 67 41.61 27.79 40.51
C MET A 67 40.55 26.96 41.31
N THR A 68 41.00 25.97 42.09
CA THR A 68 40.92 25.84 43.58
C THR A 68 39.56 25.46 44.21
N GLY A 69 39.53 24.31 44.91
CA GLY A 69 38.39 23.80 45.71
C GLY A 69 38.28 24.39 47.13
N PRO A 70 37.45 23.80 48.03
CA PRO A 70 38.01 22.85 49.02
C PRO A 70 37.11 21.64 49.46
N LYS A 71 37.79 20.50 49.67
CA LYS A 71 37.79 19.49 50.80
C LYS A 71 36.87 19.79 52.04
N VAL A 72 36.25 18.89 52.84
CA VAL A 72 36.34 17.44 53.21
C VAL A 72 35.01 17.00 53.92
N THR A 73 34.57 15.73 53.85
CA THR A 73 34.21 14.73 54.93
C THR A 73 32.77 14.22 54.74
N GLY A 74 32.34 12.97 54.96
CA GLY A 74 32.98 11.70 55.28
C GLY A 74 31.94 10.56 55.22
N MET A 75 32.43 9.31 55.11
CA MET A 75 31.92 8.06 55.71
C MET A 75 30.53 7.50 55.33
N GLY A 76 30.53 6.27 54.77
CA GLY A 76 29.36 5.38 54.78
C GLY A 76 29.48 4.20 53.80
N ARG A 77 29.94 3.03 54.28
CA ARG A 77 29.95 1.74 53.57
C ARG A 77 28.60 1.02 53.70
N SER A 78 28.19 0.27 52.68
CA SER A 78 27.61 -1.11 52.72
C SER A 78 27.38 -1.56 51.27
N ASP A 79 28.13 -2.55 50.80
CA ASP A 79 27.70 -3.95 50.57
C ASP A 79 26.64 -4.04 49.44
N GLY A 80 26.85 -4.63 48.27
CA GLY A 80 27.70 -5.76 47.91
C GLY A 80 26.82 -7.00 47.66
N ILE A 81 26.26 -7.14 46.46
CA ILE A 81 25.84 -8.45 45.90
C ILE A 81 26.14 -8.45 44.39
N GLY A 82 27.02 -9.36 43.99
CA GLY A 82 27.23 -9.76 42.61
C GLY A 82 26.82 -11.22 42.40
N ALA A 83 26.42 -11.57 41.17
CA ALA A 83 26.38 -12.92 40.63
C ALA A 83 26.49 -12.77 39.09
N ARG A 84 27.68 -12.99 38.52
CA ARG A 84 28.26 -14.25 38.02
C ARG A 84 27.62 -14.78 36.72
N PHE A 85 28.40 -14.60 35.66
CA PHE A 85 28.45 -15.36 34.43
C PHE A 85 28.66 -16.87 34.70
N GLY A 86 28.03 -17.70 33.87
CA GLY A 86 28.32 -19.13 33.72
C GLY A 86 28.12 -19.52 32.27
N GLY A 87 29.22 -19.80 31.57
CA GLY A 87 29.22 -20.44 30.27
C GLY A 87 29.12 -21.97 30.41
N ALA A 88 28.65 -22.62 29.35
CA ALA A 88 28.79 -24.06 29.15
C ALA A 88 29.03 -24.34 27.67
N SER A 89 30.22 -24.87 27.39
CA SER A 89 30.63 -25.58 26.17
C SER A 89 30.10 -27.01 26.20
N MET A 90 29.66 -27.55 25.06
CA MET A 90 29.68 -28.99 24.80
C MET A 90 30.03 -29.26 23.34
N ASP A 91 30.97 -30.19 23.18
CA ASP A 91 31.55 -30.69 21.94
C ASP A 91 30.68 -31.76 21.26
N PHE A 92 30.82 -31.77 19.92
CA PHE A 92 30.75 -32.83 18.91
C PHE A 92 30.15 -34.21 19.23
N ASP A 93 29.23 -34.63 18.35
CA ASP A 93 29.20 -35.99 17.78
C ASP A 93 28.59 -35.95 16.36
N THR A 94 29.39 -36.36 15.37
CA THR A 94 28.99 -36.58 13.97
C THR A 94 29.01 -38.08 13.67
N PRO A 95 28.00 -38.65 13.00
CA PRO A 95 28.12 -39.95 12.37
C PRO A 95 28.46 -39.83 10.88
N ASP A 96 29.46 -40.61 10.49
CA ASP A 96 29.92 -40.90 9.13
C ASP A 96 28.77 -41.28 8.17
N VAL A 97 28.76 -40.68 6.98
CA VAL A 97 28.08 -41.24 5.81
C VAL A 97 29.00 -41.17 4.59
N ASP A 98 29.16 -42.35 4.03
CA ASP A 98 29.98 -42.84 2.92
C ASP A 98 29.94 -41.96 1.64
N LEU A 99 31.12 -41.56 1.15
CA LEU A 99 31.30 -40.86 -0.13
C LEU A 99 31.53 -41.87 -1.25
N GLY A 100 30.47 -42.24 -1.96
CA GLY A 100 30.55 -43.03 -3.19
C GLY A 100 30.91 -42.16 -4.41
N GLU A 101 32.03 -42.49 -5.06
CA GLU A 101 32.45 -41.92 -6.35
C GLU A 101 31.49 -42.28 -7.51
N PRO A 102 31.27 -41.39 -8.49
CA PRO A 102 30.50 -41.71 -9.70
C PRO A 102 31.38 -42.34 -10.80
N ARG A 103 30.94 -43.48 -11.34
CA ARG A 103 31.49 -44.08 -12.59
C ARG A 103 30.83 -43.47 -13.85
N PRO A 104 31.57 -43.31 -14.97
CA PRO A 104 31.05 -42.75 -16.22
C PRO A 104 30.59 -43.83 -17.22
N LEU A 105 29.51 -43.57 -17.96
CA LEU A 105 29.10 -44.28 -19.18
C LEU A 105 28.53 -43.22 -20.15
N SER A 106 29.30 -42.72 -21.12
CA SER A 106 29.53 -43.24 -22.49
C SER A 106 28.35 -43.13 -23.47
N SER A 107 28.44 -42.12 -24.34
CA SER A 107 28.24 -42.15 -25.80
C SER A 107 27.04 -42.90 -26.42
N GLY A 108 26.17 -42.14 -27.09
CA GLY A 108 25.32 -42.61 -28.19
C GLY A 108 25.02 -41.46 -29.16
N ALA A 109 25.53 -41.57 -30.39
CA ALA A 109 25.47 -40.52 -31.41
C ALA A 109 24.41 -40.82 -32.50
N ARG A 110 23.68 -39.75 -32.88
CA ARG A 110 23.27 -39.37 -34.27
C ARG A 110 22.22 -40.24 -35.02
N PRO A 111 21.40 -39.66 -35.94
CA PRO A 111 21.89 -38.86 -37.08
C PRO A 111 21.14 -37.57 -37.46
N ARG A 112 21.90 -36.77 -38.24
CA ARG A 112 21.51 -35.58 -38.98
C ARG A 112 20.76 -35.96 -40.26
N SER A 113 19.84 -35.11 -40.70
CA SER A 113 19.54 -34.93 -42.13
C SER A 113 19.55 -33.43 -42.47
N SER A 114 20.36 -33.11 -43.48
CA SER A 114 20.60 -31.81 -44.08
C SER A 114 19.60 -31.49 -45.19
N SER A 115 19.20 -30.23 -45.32
CA SER A 115 19.05 -29.58 -46.62
C SER A 115 19.15 -28.05 -46.47
N GLU A 116 20.25 -27.50 -46.99
CA GLU A 116 20.42 -26.08 -47.27
C GLU A 116 19.52 -25.66 -48.43
N SER A 117 18.99 -24.43 -48.39
CA SER A 117 19.14 -23.44 -49.47
C SER A 117 18.39 -22.14 -49.16
N GLY A 118 19.03 -20.99 -49.39
CA GLY A 118 18.31 -19.82 -49.92
C GLY A 118 18.31 -18.56 -49.06
N LEU A 119 19.44 -17.83 -49.07
CA LEU A 119 19.55 -16.43 -48.72
C LEU A 119 18.50 -15.55 -49.43
N ARG A 120 17.77 -14.72 -48.67
CA ARG A 120 17.49 -13.32 -49.02
C ARG A 120 17.48 -12.49 -47.75
N GLY A 121 18.37 -11.49 -47.72
CA GLY A 121 18.49 -10.53 -46.65
C GLY A 121 17.24 -9.68 -46.52
N VAL A 122 16.84 -9.48 -45.27
CA VAL A 122 16.00 -8.37 -44.83
C VAL A 122 16.82 -7.69 -43.74
N GLU A 123 17.17 -6.43 -44.00
CA GLU A 123 17.78 -5.53 -43.03
C GLU A 123 16.91 -5.48 -41.77
N VAL A 124 17.49 -5.89 -40.63
CA VAL A 124 16.87 -5.69 -39.33
C VAL A 124 17.33 -4.31 -38.86
N ASP A 125 16.47 -3.33 -39.09
CA ASP A 125 16.66 -1.97 -38.60
C ASP A 125 16.68 -2.00 -37.06
N ALA A 126 17.74 -1.42 -36.49
CA ALA A 126 17.96 -1.35 -35.06
C ALA A 126 16.95 -0.37 -34.44
N LEU A 127 15.81 -0.90 -33.99
CA LEU A 127 14.86 -0.16 -33.17
C LEU A 127 15.48 0.12 -31.80
N THR A 128 15.96 1.35 -31.68
CA THR A 128 16.38 2.02 -30.46
C THR A 128 15.31 1.90 -29.37
N ARG A 129 15.69 1.30 -28.24
CA ARG A 129 14.96 1.38 -26.97
C ARG A 129 14.73 2.86 -26.62
N PRO A 130 13.51 3.36 -26.42
CA PRO A 130 13.32 4.67 -25.83
C PRO A 130 13.67 4.57 -24.33
N LYS A 131 14.78 5.19 -23.93
CA LYS A 131 15.08 5.48 -22.52
C LYS A 131 14.05 6.49 -22.01
N ILE A 132 13.02 6.02 -21.33
CA ILE A 132 12.08 6.88 -20.60
C ILE A 132 12.76 7.26 -19.28
N ARG A 133 13.29 8.48 -19.20
CA ARG A 133 13.67 9.10 -17.92
C ARG A 133 12.42 9.76 -17.32
N ARG A 134 11.81 9.13 -16.31
CA ARG A 134 10.93 9.82 -15.35
C ARG A 134 11.80 10.23 -14.17
N GLY A 135 11.86 11.53 -13.90
CA GLY A 135 12.65 12.12 -12.83
C GLY A 135 13.13 13.50 -13.26
N ASP A 136 12.22 14.47 -13.25
CA ASP A 136 12.50 15.92 -13.16
C ASP A 136 11.20 16.71 -13.38
N HIS A 137 10.26 16.63 -12.44
CA HIS A 137 9.17 17.60 -12.36
C HIS A 137 8.86 17.91 -10.90
N TYR A 138 9.82 18.48 -10.18
CA TYR A 138 9.57 19.12 -8.89
C TYR A 138 10.61 20.20 -8.51
N VAL A 139 11.08 21.03 -9.45
CA VAL A 139 11.65 22.35 -9.10
C VAL A 139 11.44 23.32 -10.27
N ALA A 140 10.43 24.19 -10.17
CA ALA A 140 10.38 25.42 -10.96
C ALA A 140 9.36 26.39 -10.32
N ALA A 141 9.84 27.26 -9.42
CA ALA A 141 9.39 28.64 -9.21
C ALA A 141 9.86 29.16 -7.83
N ILE A 142 11.15 29.45 -7.68
CA ILE A 142 11.61 30.47 -6.74
C ILE A 142 12.63 31.32 -7.50
N GLY A 143 12.16 32.43 -8.04
CA GLY A 143 13.02 33.44 -8.65
C GLY A 143 13.88 34.09 -7.58
N SER A 144 15.13 34.34 -7.95
CA SER A 144 16.20 34.94 -7.15
C SER A 144 15.80 36.25 -6.45
N GLU A 145 16.00 36.29 -5.14
CA GLU A 145 16.09 37.55 -4.37
C GLU A 145 17.48 38.15 -4.58
N ASN A 146 17.54 39.33 -5.19
CA ASN A 146 18.54 40.37 -4.95
C ASN A 146 18.12 41.63 -5.73
N ASP A 147 17.29 42.48 -5.13
CA ASP A 147 17.58 43.93 -5.08
C ASP A 147 16.63 44.64 -4.10
N TYR A 148 17.18 45.04 -2.96
CA TYR A 148 16.57 46.03 -2.09
C TYR A 148 17.08 47.40 -2.54
N SER A 149 16.27 48.13 -3.30
CA SER A 149 15.96 49.54 -3.01
C SER A 149 15.25 50.23 -4.17
N THR A 150 14.36 51.13 -3.77
CA THR A 150 13.92 52.35 -4.46
C THR A 150 12.49 52.35 -5.02
N THR A 151 11.76 53.36 -4.52
CA THR A 151 10.49 53.95 -4.98
C THR A 151 9.17 53.21 -4.71
N GLN A 152 8.61 53.53 -3.54
CA GLN A 152 7.19 53.85 -3.37
C GLN A 152 6.66 54.68 -4.54
N GLU A 153 5.62 54.20 -5.21
CA GLU A 153 4.36 54.89 -5.51
C GLU A 153 3.65 54.20 -6.68
N GLN A 154 2.31 54.11 -6.59
CA GLN A 154 1.36 53.68 -7.63
C GLN A 154 1.28 52.18 -7.94
N PHE A 155 0.54 51.42 -7.12
CA PHE A 155 -0.48 50.50 -7.64
C PHE A 155 -1.65 50.43 -6.66
N SER A 156 -2.68 51.21 -6.98
CA SER A 156 -3.97 51.25 -6.30
C SER A 156 -4.72 49.93 -6.44
N HIS A 157 -5.44 49.59 -5.37
CA HIS A 157 -6.33 48.45 -5.25
C HIS A 157 -7.35 48.37 -6.39
N GLY A 158 -7.49 47.17 -6.97
CA GLY A 158 -8.60 46.82 -7.86
C GLY A 158 -8.15 46.19 -9.18
N ASN A 159 -7.91 44.87 -9.18
CA ASN A 159 -8.28 43.95 -10.28
C ASN A 159 -7.68 42.53 -10.21
N PHE A 160 -7.11 42.10 -9.08
CA PHE A 160 -6.69 40.69 -8.97
C PHE A 160 -7.89 39.73 -8.95
N ALA A 161 -9.00 40.12 -8.31
CA ALA A 161 -10.24 39.35 -8.29
C ALA A 161 -10.89 39.25 -9.69
N ALA A 162 -10.93 40.34 -10.46
CA ALA A 162 -11.50 40.35 -11.82
C ALA A 162 -10.67 39.56 -12.83
N TRP A 163 -9.34 39.50 -12.64
CA TRP A 163 -8.45 38.67 -13.46
C TRP A 163 -8.69 37.17 -13.21
N LEU A 164 -8.98 36.76 -11.97
CA LEU A 164 -9.38 35.39 -11.62
C LEU A 164 -10.77 35.01 -12.17
N THR A 165 -11.72 35.95 -12.20
CA THR A 165 -13.07 35.68 -12.73
C THR A 165 -13.10 35.56 -14.26
N ALA A 166 -12.14 36.17 -14.97
CA ALA A 166 -12.19 36.29 -16.44
C ALA A 166 -11.63 35.07 -17.20
N ARG A 167 -11.01 34.09 -16.54
CA ARG A 167 -10.38 32.94 -17.24
C ARG A 167 -10.76 31.54 -16.75
N VAL A 168 -11.63 31.42 -15.74
CA VAL A 168 -12.26 30.15 -15.34
C VAL A 168 -13.74 30.42 -15.08
N GLY A 169 -14.44 30.85 -16.13
CA GLY A 169 -15.88 31.09 -16.10
C GLY A 169 -16.68 29.82 -16.34
N ARG A 170 -16.45 28.74 -15.59
CA ARG A 170 -17.48 27.71 -15.42
C ARG A 170 -18.24 28.11 -14.15
N ARG A 171 -19.47 28.60 -14.32
CA ARG A 171 -20.42 28.71 -13.20
C ARG A 171 -20.37 27.40 -12.43
N MET A 172 -20.15 27.44 -11.11
CA MET A 172 -20.54 26.32 -10.25
C MET A 172 -21.98 25.98 -10.62
N THR A 173 -22.20 24.81 -11.22
CA THR A 173 -23.52 24.43 -11.71
C THR A 173 -24.45 23.99 -10.59
N THR A 174 -23.91 23.76 -9.38
CA THR A 174 -24.66 23.27 -8.22
C THR A 174 -24.29 24.01 -6.93
N ASP A 175 -25.31 24.21 -6.09
CA ASP A 175 -25.16 24.82 -4.78
C ASP A 175 -24.54 23.83 -3.79
N ILE A 176 -23.23 23.90 -3.58
CA ILE A 176 -22.52 23.17 -2.52
C ILE A 176 -23.20 23.32 -1.15
N ALA A 177 -24.00 24.37 -0.89
CA ALA A 177 -24.80 24.42 0.34
C ALA A 177 -25.81 23.27 0.43
N THR A 178 -26.43 22.86 -0.69
CA THR A 178 -27.29 21.68 -0.76
C THR A 178 -26.53 20.40 -0.43
N ILE A 179 -25.28 20.25 -0.91
CA ILE A 179 -24.43 19.11 -0.56
C ILE A 179 -24.16 19.09 0.95
N LEU A 180 -23.76 20.24 1.50
CA LEU A 180 -23.39 20.42 2.90
C LEU A 180 -24.57 20.19 3.87
N ASP A 181 -25.77 20.59 3.49
CA ASP A 181 -27.00 20.42 4.28
C ASP A 181 -27.35 18.94 4.50
N ARG A 182 -26.99 18.04 3.57
CA ARG A 182 -27.25 16.59 3.69
C ARG A 182 -26.52 15.93 4.87
N TYR A 183 -25.41 16.51 5.32
CA TYR A 183 -24.51 15.87 6.28
C TYR A 183 -24.59 16.46 7.69
N ALA A 184 -25.56 17.34 7.97
CA ALA A 184 -25.85 17.84 9.32
C ALA A 184 -24.62 18.36 10.10
N ARG A 185 -23.63 18.93 9.40
CA ARG A 185 -22.35 19.42 9.95
C ARG A 185 -21.51 18.36 10.68
N ASP A 186 -21.70 17.08 10.37
CA ASP A 186 -20.90 15.99 10.94
C ASP A 186 -19.51 15.96 10.30
N ARG A 187 -18.47 16.23 11.10
CA ARG A 187 -17.07 16.21 10.67
C ARG A 187 -16.61 14.85 10.18
N THR A 188 -17.20 13.77 10.70
CA THR A 188 -16.87 12.40 10.27
C THR A 188 -17.34 12.09 8.85
N ARG A 189 -18.11 13.00 8.25
CA ARG A 189 -18.61 12.91 6.87
C ARG A 189 -17.78 13.72 5.88
N LEU A 190 -16.59 14.22 6.25
CA LEU A 190 -15.76 15.02 5.34
C LEU A 190 -15.48 14.27 4.03
N ILE A 191 -15.09 12.99 4.09
CA ILE A 191 -14.80 12.20 2.88
C ILE A 191 -16.04 12.06 1.98
N ASP A 192 -17.23 11.88 2.57
CA ASP A 192 -18.48 11.81 1.80
C ASP A 192 -18.82 13.15 1.13
N ILE A 193 -18.61 14.27 1.85
CA ILE A 193 -18.77 15.62 1.29
C ILE A 193 -17.80 15.84 0.13
N LEU A 194 -16.54 15.44 0.27
CA LEU A 194 -15.54 15.56 -0.77
C LEU A 194 -15.90 14.74 -2.01
N TRP A 195 -16.42 13.53 -1.84
CA TRP A 195 -16.93 12.72 -2.95
C TRP A 195 -18.05 13.41 -3.71
N ASP A 196 -19.04 13.96 -2.99
CA ASP A 196 -20.17 14.64 -3.63
C ASP A 196 -19.74 15.89 -4.39
N VAL A 197 -18.86 16.70 -3.82
CA VAL A 197 -18.31 17.89 -4.50
C VAL A 197 -17.47 17.46 -5.70
N HIS A 198 -16.62 16.45 -5.55
CA HIS A 198 -15.74 15.97 -6.61
C HIS A 198 -16.49 15.34 -7.78
N ARG A 199 -17.58 14.60 -7.53
CA ARG A 199 -18.43 14.03 -8.58
C ARG A 199 -19.14 15.11 -9.39
N GLU A 200 -19.57 16.18 -8.72
CA GLU A 200 -20.29 17.29 -9.35
C GLU A 200 -19.36 18.21 -10.14
N ASP A 201 -18.27 18.68 -9.52
CA ASP A 201 -17.40 19.70 -10.10
C ASP A 201 -16.19 19.12 -10.84
N GLY A 202 -15.91 17.83 -10.67
CA GLY A 202 -14.75 17.14 -11.24
C GLY A 202 -13.44 17.31 -10.47
N TYR A 203 -13.42 18.19 -9.47
CA TYR A 203 -12.30 18.48 -8.57
C TYR A 203 -12.80 19.26 -7.34
N VAL A 204 -11.97 19.39 -6.30
CA VAL A 204 -12.27 20.19 -5.12
C VAL A 204 -11.50 21.51 -5.21
N SER A 205 -12.21 22.59 -5.53
CA SER A 205 -11.61 23.93 -5.64
C SER A 205 -11.24 24.51 -4.28
N ALA A 206 -10.33 25.49 -4.26
CA ALA A 206 -9.97 26.21 -3.03
C ALA A 206 -11.19 26.92 -2.39
N GLU A 207 -12.12 27.41 -3.20
CA GLU A 207 -13.38 28.01 -2.72
C GLU A 207 -14.30 26.96 -2.08
N ALA A 208 -14.46 25.80 -2.73
CA ALA A 208 -15.23 24.69 -2.18
C ALA A 208 -14.62 24.21 -0.84
N ALA A 209 -13.28 24.05 -0.79
CA ALA A 209 -12.57 23.70 0.42
C ALA A 209 -12.81 24.72 1.56
N ALA A 210 -12.80 26.02 1.25
CA ALA A 210 -13.08 27.07 2.24
C ALA A 210 -14.52 26.99 2.78
N ARG A 211 -15.51 26.74 1.91
CA ARG A 211 -16.92 26.60 2.31
C ARG A 211 -17.15 25.34 3.15
N ILE A 212 -16.52 24.21 2.80
CA ILE A 212 -16.56 22.97 3.58
C ILE A 212 -15.95 23.20 4.96
N ALA A 213 -14.78 23.86 5.01
CA ALA A 213 -14.07 24.17 6.24
C ALA A 213 -14.95 25.02 7.18
N GLU A 214 -15.53 26.11 6.66
CA GLU A 214 -16.45 26.96 7.41
C GLU A 214 -17.65 26.16 7.95
N TRP A 215 -18.28 25.33 7.11
CA TRP A 215 -19.47 24.55 7.48
C TRP A 215 -19.22 23.54 8.59
N LEU A 216 -18.09 22.83 8.52
CA LEU A 216 -17.69 21.80 9.50
C LEU A 216 -16.95 22.39 10.71
N GLY A 217 -16.62 23.68 10.68
CA GLY A 217 -15.77 24.34 11.68
C GLY A 217 -14.34 23.79 11.70
N LEU A 218 -13.82 23.42 10.53
CA LEU A 218 -12.44 23.00 10.30
C LEU A 218 -11.62 24.17 9.74
N THR A 219 -10.31 24.02 9.67
CA THR A 219 -9.49 24.93 8.88
C THR A 219 -9.50 24.54 7.40
N VAL A 220 -9.22 25.49 6.51
CA VAL A 220 -9.03 25.17 5.07
C VAL A 220 -7.86 24.18 4.90
N GLY A 221 -6.85 24.28 5.76
CA GLY A 221 -5.71 23.35 5.80
C GLY A 221 -6.14 21.91 6.06
N ASP A 222 -7.03 21.67 7.03
CA ASP A 222 -7.54 20.32 7.34
C ASP A 222 -8.25 19.69 6.13
N VAL A 223 -9.04 20.49 5.42
CA VAL A 223 -9.76 20.04 4.22
C VAL A 223 -8.78 19.77 3.08
N LEU A 224 -7.85 20.69 2.80
CA LEU A 224 -6.88 20.53 1.72
C LEU A 224 -5.90 19.39 1.99
N GLU A 225 -5.41 19.22 3.21
CA GLU A 225 -4.54 18.08 3.56
C GLU A 225 -5.26 16.76 3.28
N THR A 226 -6.54 16.65 3.68
CA THR A 226 -7.36 15.48 3.40
C THR A 226 -7.51 15.26 1.90
N VAL A 227 -7.89 16.29 1.13
CA VAL A 227 -8.03 16.21 -0.34
C VAL A 227 -6.73 15.74 -1.00
N THR A 228 -5.58 16.32 -0.64
CA THR A 228 -4.29 16.00 -1.27
C THR A 228 -3.72 14.64 -0.91
N PHE A 229 -4.26 14.00 0.14
CA PHE A 229 -3.79 12.70 0.59
C PHE A 229 -4.41 11.53 -0.18
N TYR A 230 -5.68 11.65 -0.56
CA TYR A 230 -6.43 10.56 -1.18
C TYR A 230 -6.34 10.64 -2.70
N HIS A 231 -5.95 9.54 -3.34
CA HIS A 231 -5.61 9.48 -4.76
C HIS A 231 -6.76 9.91 -5.70
N PHE A 232 -8.01 9.62 -5.34
CA PHE A 232 -9.16 9.95 -6.20
C PHE A 232 -9.67 11.38 -6.10
N PHE A 233 -9.12 12.19 -5.19
CA PHE A 233 -9.49 13.59 -5.09
C PHE A 233 -8.46 14.49 -5.78
N HIS A 234 -8.95 15.35 -6.67
CA HIS A 234 -8.13 16.33 -7.39
C HIS A 234 -8.37 17.74 -6.86
N THR A 235 -7.32 18.56 -6.79
CA THR A 235 -7.40 20.00 -6.48
C THR A 235 -7.42 20.87 -7.74
N THR A 236 -7.20 20.26 -8.91
CA THR A 236 -7.20 20.88 -10.22
C THR A 236 -8.18 20.15 -11.15
N PRO A 237 -8.69 20.79 -12.21
CA PRO A 237 -9.62 20.15 -13.14
C PRO A 237 -9.07 18.83 -13.70
N ALA A 238 -9.80 17.73 -13.49
CA ALA A 238 -9.37 16.37 -13.84
C ALA A 238 -10.07 15.81 -15.09
N GLY A 239 -10.62 16.68 -15.94
CA GLY A 239 -11.48 16.31 -17.07
C GLY A 239 -12.91 15.94 -16.63
N ARG A 240 -13.85 15.90 -17.59
CA ARG A 240 -15.23 15.49 -17.32
C ARG A 240 -15.33 14.01 -16.92
N HIS A 241 -14.51 13.18 -17.54
CA HIS A 241 -14.38 11.75 -17.26
C HIS A 241 -12.96 11.46 -16.77
N ARG A 242 -12.86 10.79 -15.63
CA ARG A 242 -11.56 10.41 -15.05
C ARG A 242 -11.33 8.94 -15.29
N ILE A 243 -10.19 8.61 -15.89
CA ILE A 243 -9.79 7.24 -16.21
C ILE A 243 -8.57 6.91 -15.37
N TYR A 244 -8.69 5.88 -14.53
CA TYR A 244 -7.62 5.34 -13.72
C TYR A 244 -7.25 3.95 -14.21
N LEU A 245 -6.09 3.81 -14.84
CA LEU A 245 -5.56 2.53 -15.30
C LEU A 245 -4.86 1.81 -14.12
N SER A 246 -5.19 0.53 -13.89
CA SER A 246 -4.55 -0.22 -12.81
C SER A 246 -3.10 -0.57 -13.16
N ASN A 247 -2.17 0.03 -12.43
CA ASN A 247 -0.75 -0.18 -12.54
C ASN A 247 -0.30 -1.17 -11.46
N ASN A 248 -0.30 -2.45 -11.82
CA ASN A 248 0.21 -3.53 -10.97
C ASN A 248 0.98 -4.56 -11.81
N VAL A 249 1.70 -5.45 -11.11
CA VAL A 249 2.57 -6.44 -11.75
C VAL A 249 1.78 -7.36 -12.69
N ILE A 250 0.58 -7.78 -12.31
CA ILE A 250 -0.22 -8.69 -13.14
C ILE A 250 -0.69 -7.98 -14.42
N ALA A 251 -1.14 -6.73 -14.32
CA ALA A 251 -1.46 -5.92 -15.50
C ALA A 251 -0.29 -5.81 -16.49
N LYS A 252 0.93 -5.60 -15.97
CA LYS A 252 2.13 -5.51 -16.81
C LYS A 252 2.47 -6.80 -17.53
N THR A 253 2.16 -7.95 -16.94
CA THR A 253 2.31 -9.25 -17.63
C THR A 253 1.24 -9.52 -18.70
N ARG A 254 0.16 -8.72 -18.74
CA ARG A 254 -1.02 -8.92 -19.60
C ARG A 254 -1.30 -7.79 -20.60
N GLY A 255 -0.32 -6.95 -20.89
CA GLY A 255 -0.45 -5.93 -21.94
C GLY A 255 -0.80 -4.51 -21.45
N TYR A 256 -0.43 -4.18 -20.20
CA TYR A 256 -0.57 -2.84 -19.64
C TYR A 256 -0.04 -1.73 -20.56
N ARG A 257 1.13 -1.93 -21.18
CA ARG A 257 1.81 -0.88 -21.97
C ARG A 257 1.03 -0.54 -23.24
N GLU A 258 0.43 -1.55 -23.86
CA GLU A 258 -0.39 -1.43 -25.05
C GLU A 258 -1.70 -0.71 -24.74
N VAL A 259 -2.33 -1.05 -23.60
CA VAL A 259 -3.54 -0.37 -23.11
C VAL A 259 -3.25 1.08 -22.72
N TYR A 260 -2.13 1.33 -22.03
CA TYR A 260 -1.65 2.67 -21.69
C TYR A 260 -1.49 3.53 -22.95
N ALA A 261 -0.77 3.02 -23.97
CA ALA A 261 -0.56 3.76 -25.21
C ALA A 261 -1.89 4.03 -25.95
N ALA A 262 -2.77 3.04 -26.01
CA ALA A 262 -4.09 3.20 -26.62
C ALA A 262 -4.94 4.28 -25.92
N LEU A 263 -4.87 4.38 -24.60
CA LEU A 263 -5.55 5.44 -23.85
C LEU A 263 -5.00 6.83 -24.21
N GLU A 264 -3.68 6.99 -24.28
CA GLU A 264 -3.10 8.28 -24.71
C GLU A 264 -3.51 8.64 -26.14
N ASP A 265 -3.43 7.68 -27.07
CA ASP A 265 -3.73 7.89 -28.48
C ASP A 265 -5.21 8.22 -28.72
N THR A 266 -6.13 7.52 -28.06
CA THR A 266 -7.58 7.65 -28.29
C THR A 266 -8.19 8.85 -27.58
N THR A 267 -7.66 9.23 -26.41
CA THR A 267 -8.15 10.40 -25.66
C THR A 267 -7.43 11.70 -26.05
N GLY A 268 -6.26 11.61 -26.70
CA GLY A 268 -5.40 12.77 -26.97
C GLY A 268 -4.83 13.43 -25.71
N THR A 269 -4.90 12.76 -24.56
CA THR A 269 -4.40 13.21 -23.26
C THR A 269 -3.21 12.34 -22.85
N ARG A 270 -2.31 12.87 -22.01
CA ARG A 270 -1.18 12.08 -21.48
C ARG A 270 -1.40 11.76 -20.01
N PHE A 271 -0.94 10.60 -19.57
CA PHE A 271 -0.96 10.27 -18.14
C PHE A 271 -0.12 11.27 -17.34
N GLY A 272 -0.66 11.73 -16.22
CA GLY A 272 -0.01 12.70 -15.33
C GLY A 272 0.06 14.13 -15.88
N ALA A 273 -0.44 14.39 -17.09
CA ALA A 273 -0.65 15.75 -17.59
C ALA A 273 -1.99 16.31 -17.08
N PRO A 274 -2.20 17.64 -17.07
CA PRO A 274 -3.52 18.22 -16.85
C PRO A 274 -4.54 17.60 -17.81
N GLY A 275 -5.73 17.27 -17.30
CA GLY A 275 -6.79 16.68 -18.11
C GLY A 275 -7.21 17.59 -19.26
N SER A 276 -7.68 16.99 -20.35
CA SER A 276 -8.42 17.70 -21.39
C SER A 276 -9.79 18.13 -20.87
N ALA A 277 -10.59 18.82 -21.70
CA ALA A 277 -11.96 19.18 -21.32
C ALA A 277 -12.81 17.93 -21.01
N ASP A 278 -12.58 16.84 -21.74
CA ASP A 278 -13.39 15.62 -21.65
C ASP A 278 -12.75 14.53 -20.79
N PHE A 279 -11.43 14.34 -20.86
CA PHE A 279 -10.74 13.18 -20.25
C PHE A 279 -9.54 13.59 -19.39
N GLY A 280 -9.40 12.98 -18.22
CA GLY A 280 -8.16 12.91 -17.44
C GLY A 280 -7.64 11.48 -17.35
N LEU A 281 -6.33 11.30 -17.54
CA LEU A 281 -5.66 9.99 -17.48
C LEU A 281 -4.75 9.90 -16.26
N PHE A 282 -4.98 8.88 -15.44
CA PHE A 282 -4.28 8.63 -14.20
C PHE A 282 -3.89 7.16 -14.10
N GLU A 283 -2.73 6.89 -13.50
CA GLU A 283 -2.38 5.55 -13.05
C GLU A 283 -2.86 5.39 -11.61
N THR A 284 -3.34 4.21 -11.25
CA THR A 284 -3.71 3.88 -9.86
C THR A 284 -3.14 2.52 -9.48
N ALA A 285 -3.04 2.20 -8.20
CA ALA A 285 -2.57 0.90 -7.75
C ALA A 285 -3.51 -0.25 -8.17
N CYS A 286 -3.29 -1.45 -7.63
CA CYS A 286 -4.18 -2.59 -7.86
C CYS A 286 -5.62 -2.25 -7.44
N ILE A 287 -6.57 -2.28 -8.39
CA ILE A 287 -7.98 -1.98 -8.14
C ILE A 287 -8.79 -3.22 -7.72
N GLY A 288 -8.11 -4.28 -7.28
CA GLY A 288 -8.74 -5.52 -6.85
C GLY A 288 -9.27 -6.36 -8.00
N LEU A 289 -8.64 -6.30 -9.17
CA LEU A 289 -9.03 -6.99 -10.41
C LEU A 289 -7.88 -7.82 -11.00
N SER A 290 -6.96 -8.33 -10.17
CA SER A 290 -5.79 -9.10 -10.64
C SER A 290 -6.15 -10.38 -11.42
N ASP A 291 -7.37 -10.89 -11.32
CA ASP A 291 -7.91 -11.98 -12.13
C ASP A 291 -8.41 -11.54 -13.53
N HIS A 292 -8.64 -10.24 -13.73
CA HIS A 292 -9.26 -9.59 -14.89
C HIS A 292 -8.41 -8.48 -15.52
N GLU A 293 -7.09 -8.52 -15.33
CA GLU A 293 -6.17 -7.53 -15.88
C GLU A 293 -5.89 -7.71 -17.38
N PRO A 294 -5.59 -6.62 -18.12
CA PRO A 294 -5.53 -5.22 -17.65
C PRO A 294 -6.91 -4.62 -17.40
N ALA A 295 -7.05 -3.81 -16.35
CA ALA A 295 -8.32 -3.19 -15.96
C ALA A 295 -8.19 -1.68 -15.69
N MET A 296 -9.31 -0.95 -15.82
CA MET A 296 -9.38 0.48 -15.52
C MET A 296 -10.70 0.85 -14.83
N LEU A 297 -10.66 1.90 -14.02
CA LEU A 297 -11.83 2.57 -13.45
C LEU A 297 -12.11 3.84 -14.29
N VAL A 298 -13.35 4.00 -14.75
CA VAL A 298 -13.82 5.21 -15.43
C VAL A 298 -14.97 5.80 -14.63
N ASP A 299 -14.74 6.97 -14.05
CA ASP A 299 -15.63 7.56 -13.05
C ASP A 299 -15.94 6.56 -11.91
N ASP A 300 -17.18 6.06 -11.81
CA ASP A 300 -17.61 5.10 -10.76
C ASP A 300 -17.81 3.66 -11.27
N VAL A 301 -17.35 3.32 -12.49
CA VAL A 301 -17.52 1.97 -13.07
C VAL A 301 -16.21 1.38 -13.58
N VAL A 302 -16.12 0.06 -13.58
CA VAL A 302 -14.93 -0.70 -13.94
C VAL A 302 -15.04 -1.31 -15.33
N PHE A 303 -13.91 -1.40 -16.02
CA PHE A 303 -13.74 -2.13 -17.27
C PHE A 303 -12.58 -3.11 -17.11
N THR A 304 -12.84 -4.37 -17.45
CA THR A 304 -11.94 -5.51 -17.27
C THR A 304 -11.42 -6.03 -18.62
N ASP A 305 -10.40 -6.89 -18.57
CA ASP A 305 -9.89 -7.65 -19.71
C ASP A 305 -9.60 -6.76 -20.93
N LEU A 306 -8.96 -5.62 -20.67
CA LEU A 306 -8.76 -4.56 -21.65
C LEU A 306 -7.72 -4.94 -22.71
N THR A 307 -8.00 -4.48 -23.93
CA THR A 307 -7.10 -4.51 -25.08
C THR A 307 -7.12 -3.13 -25.73
N PRO A 308 -6.13 -2.78 -26.56
CA PRO A 308 -6.16 -1.53 -27.33
C PRO A 308 -7.48 -1.32 -28.10
N ALA A 309 -8.05 -2.40 -28.65
CA ALA A 309 -9.30 -2.35 -29.40
C ALA A 309 -10.52 -2.08 -28.51
N THR A 310 -10.60 -2.71 -27.33
CA THR A 310 -11.72 -2.46 -26.40
C THR A 310 -11.64 -1.06 -25.80
N VAL A 311 -10.44 -0.57 -25.47
CA VAL A 311 -10.21 0.82 -25.07
C VAL A 311 -10.72 1.79 -26.14
N ALA A 312 -10.29 1.64 -27.39
CA ALA A 312 -10.71 2.53 -28.47
C ALA A 312 -12.24 2.58 -28.60
N LYS A 313 -12.91 1.43 -28.51
CA LYS A 313 -14.38 1.35 -28.56
C LYS A 313 -15.06 2.04 -27.38
N VAL A 314 -14.52 1.89 -26.16
CA VAL A 314 -15.05 2.56 -24.96
C VAL A 314 -14.92 4.07 -25.11
N ILE A 315 -13.72 4.56 -25.46
CA ILE A 315 -13.46 5.99 -25.63
C ILE A 315 -14.30 6.60 -26.74
N GLU A 316 -14.42 5.93 -27.89
CA GLU A 316 -15.26 6.39 -29.02
C GLU A 316 -16.73 6.56 -28.59
N ARG A 317 -17.30 5.60 -27.85
CA ARG A 317 -18.67 5.70 -27.34
C ARG A 317 -18.83 6.87 -26.36
N MET A 318 -17.84 7.11 -25.50
CA MET A 318 -17.85 8.25 -24.57
C MET A 318 -17.75 9.60 -25.31
N GLN A 319 -16.91 9.68 -26.34
CA GLN A 319 -16.81 10.86 -27.21
C GLN A 319 -18.14 11.14 -27.94
N ASN A 320 -18.89 10.09 -28.26
CA ASN A 320 -20.24 10.18 -28.84
C ASN A 320 -21.34 10.51 -27.81
N GLY A 321 -20.98 10.77 -26.55
CA GLY A 321 -21.88 11.24 -25.50
C GLY A 321 -22.52 10.14 -24.64
N GLU A 322 -22.13 8.88 -24.81
CA GLU A 322 -22.59 7.79 -23.95
C GLU A 322 -21.82 7.79 -22.61
N SER A 323 -22.52 7.59 -21.49
CA SER A 323 -21.86 7.54 -20.17
C SER A 323 -21.10 6.23 -19.99
N ALA A 324 -20.01 6.25 -19.21
CA ALA A 324 -19.26 5.05 -18.85
C ALA A 324 -20.17 3.95 -18.26
N ALA A 325 -21.13 4.34 -17.40
CA ALA A 325 -22.09 3.41 -16.80
C ALA A 325 -22.97 2.71 -17.85
N ASN A 326 -23.44 3.40 -18.89
CA ASN A 326 -24.24 2.79 -19.95
C ASN A 326 -23.39 1.90 -20.86
N ILE A 327 -22.13 2.28 -21.10
CA ILE A 327 -21.19 1.48 -21.89
C ILE A 327 -20.88 0.16 -21.19
N ALA A 328 -20.65 0.20 -19.88
CA ALA A 328 -20.34 -0.96 -19.05
C ALA A 328 -21.59 -1.84 -18.77
N ASN A 329 -22.79 -1.24 -18.77
CA ASN A 329 -24.07 -1.93 -18.53
C ASN A 329 -25.03 -1.77 -19.72
N PRO A 330 -24.73 -2.38 -20.89
CA PRO A 330 -25.57 -2.26 -22.08
C PRO A 330 -26.93 -2.96 -21.91
N ALA A 331 -27.06 -3.88 -20.96
CA ALA A 331 -28.30 -4.59 -20.65
C ALA A 331 -29.25 -3.80 -19.74
N GLY A 332 -28.82 -2.64 -19.21
CA GLY A 332 -29.65 -1.81 -18.34
C GLY A 332 -30.03 -2.48 -17.02
N LEU A 333 -29.14 -3.33 -16.49
CA LEU A 333 -29.33 -4.01 -15.20
C LEU A 333 -29.37 -3.00 -14.06
N SER A 334 -30.16 -3.26 -13.01
CA SER A 334 -30.23 -2.37 -11.86
C SER A 334 -28.92 -2.41 -11.05
N CYS A 335 -28.36 -1.25 -10.71
CA CYS A 335 -27.06 -1.16 -10.03
C CYS A 335 -27.06 -1.72 -8.60
N ASP A 336 -28.24 -1.91 -8.02
CA ASP A 336 -28.42 -2.55 -6.73
C ASP A 336 -28.61 -4.07 -6.84
N GLU A 337 -28.48 -4.69 -8.01
CA GLU A 337 -28.59 -6.13 -8.22
C GLU A 337 -27.25 -6.84 -8.39
N VAL A 338 -27.17 -8.08 -7.88
CA VAL A 338 -25.99 -8.94 -8.08
C VAL A 338 -25.73 -9.19 -9.56
N ALA A 339 -26.77 -9.22 -10.40
CA ALA A 339 -26.64 -9.36 -11.85
C ALA A 339 -25.84 -8.22 -12.47
N TYR A 340 -26.01 -6.98 -12.00
CA TYR A 340 -25.20 -5.83 -12.44
C TYR A 340 -23.74 -6.00 -12.03
N VAL A 341 -23.51 -6.37 -10.77
CA VAL A 341 -22.15 -6.60 -10.26
C VAL A 341 -21.42 -7.67 -11.05
N GLU A 342 -22.05 -8.83 -11.26
CA GLU A 342 -21.48 -9.96 -12.00
C GLU A 342 -21.32 -9.67 -13.50
N ALA A 343 -22.12 -8.76 -14.06
CA ALA A 343 -21.95 -8.31 -15.44
C ALA A 343 -20.73 -7.40 -15.61
N LEU A 344 -20.40 -6.60 -14.59
CA LEU A 344 -19.19 -5.76 -14.60
C LEU A 344 -17.93 -6.55 -14.27
N VAL A 345 -17.98 -7.35 -13.20
CA VAL A 345 -16.86 -8.13 -12.68
C VAL A 345 -17.35 -9.53 -12.31
N PRO A 346 -17.26 -10.49 -13.23
CA PRO A 346 -17.59 -11.88 -12.92
C PRO A 346 -16.74 -12.39 -11.76
N SER A 347 -17.37 -13.00 -10.75
CA SER A 347 -16.63 -13.62 -9.65
C SER A 347 -16.44 -15.12 -9.93
N ALA A 348 -15.28 -15.46 -10.48
CA ALA A 348 -14.87 -16.84 -10.73
C ALA A 348 -14.48 -17.54 -9.42
N VAL A 349 -15.40 -18.32 -8.84
CA VAL A 349 -15.14 -19.16 -7.67
C VAL A 349 -14.95 -20.60 -8.16
N HIS A 350 -13.70 -21.08 -8.13
CA HIS A 350 -13.33 -22.40 -8.67
C HIS A 350 -13.46 -23.51 -7.64
N THR A 351 -13.21 -23.19 -6.37
CA THR A 351 -13.46 -24.13 -5.26
C THR A 351 -14.30 -23.44 -4.19
N THR A 352 -15.36 -24.13 -3.79
CA THR A 352 -16.22 -23.76 -2.66
C THR A 352 -15.96 -24.70 -1.52
N GLY A 353 -15.76 -24.17 -0.31
CA GLY A 353 -15.69 -24.95 0.91
C GLY A 353 -16.91 -24.65 1.80
N PRO A 354 -16.92 -25.19 3.02
CA PRO A 354 -18.09 -25.13 3.88
C PRO A 354 -18.22 -23.80 4.64
N VAL A 355 -17.27 -22.86 4.51
CA VAL A 355 -17.27 -21.62 5.28
C VAL A 355 -17.99 -20.47 4.57
N PHE A 356 -17.65 -20.18 3.31
CA PHE A 356 -17.95 -18.89 2.69
C PHE A 356 -19.01 -18.92 1.59
N PHE A 357 -19.04 -19.98 0.77
CA PHE A 357 -19.89 -20.04 -0.41
C PHE A 357 -20.87 -21.22 -0.32
N GLY A 358 -22.17 -20.97 -0.53
CA GLY A 358 -23.11 -22.03 -0.90
C GLY A 358 -23.98 -22.66 0.19
N LEU A 359 -24.40 -21.93 1.23
CA LEU A 359 -25.37 -22.44 2.21
C LEU A 359 -26.46 -21.40 2.51
N ASP A 360 -27.72 -21.82 2.43
CA ASP A 360 -28.87 -21.03 2.88
C ASP A 360 -28.78 -20.84 4.41
N THR A 361 -28.53 -19.61 4.82
CA THR A 361 -28.51 -19.22 6.23
C THR A 361 -29.74 -18.37 6.54
N ASP A 362 -30.56 -18.82 7.49
CA ASP A 362 -31.56 -17.97 8.13
C ASP A 362 -30.86 -17.01 9.10
N TYR A 363 -30.50 -15.82 8.60
CA TYR A 363 -29.77 -14.81 9.36
C TYR A 363 -30.55 -14.28 10.55
N ARG A 364 -31.89 -14.26 10.47
CA ARG A 364 -32.73 -13.84 11.58
C ARG A 364 -32.68 -14.86 12.70
N ALA A 365 -32.90 -16.14 12.40
CA ALA A 365 -32.79 -17.20 13.39
C ALA A 365 -31.37 -17.29 13.99
N LEU A 366 -30.34 -17.09 13.17
CA LEU A 366 -28.95 -17.04 13.65
C LEU A 366 -28.75 -15.91 14.66
N LEU A 367 -29.18 -14.69 14.32
CA LEU A 367 -28.98 -13.54 15.20
C LEU A 367 -29.85 -13.62 16.46
N ASP A 368 -31.10 -14.09 16.36
CA ASP A 368 -31.98 -14.31 17.52
C ASP A 368 -31.34 -15.28 18.53
N ARG A 369 -30.74 -16.37 18.05
CA ARG A 369 -29.96 -17.29 18.90
C ARG A 369 -28.77 -16.58 19.55
N CYS A 370 -28.02 -15.79 18.79
CA CYS A 370 -26.85 -15.07 19.30
C CYS A 370 -27.24 -14.03 20.36
N LEU A 371 -28.32 -13.28 20.15
CA LEU A 371 -28.86 -12.30 21.09
C LEU A 371 -29.40 -12.95 22.38
N GLY A 372 -29.85 -14.21 22.29
CA GLY A 372 -30.23 -15.02 23.45
C GLY A 372 -29.03 -15.52 24.28
N MET A 373 -27.81 -15.48 23.74
CA MET A 373 -26.58 -15.81 24.46
C MET A 373 -26.03 -14.60 25.20
N THR A 374 -25.28 -14.84 26.28
CA THR A 374 -24.49 -13.76 26.90
C THR A 374 -23.36 -13.34 25.97
N PRO A 375 -22.95 -12.06 25.96
CA PRO A 375 -21.80 -11.60 25.18
C PRO A 375 -20.53 -12.42 25.43
N GLU A 376 -20.31 -12.84 26.69
CA GLU A 376 -19.18 -13.67 27.09
C GLU A 376 -19.23 -15.07 26.47
N ALA A 377 -20.42 -15.67 26.28
CA ALA A 377 -20.58 -16.95 25.61
C ALA A 377 -20.32 -16.87 24.10
N VAL A 378 -20.70 -15.76 23.45
CA VAL A 378 -20.34 -15.48 22.05
C VAL A 378 -18.83 -15.35 21.90
N ILE A 379 -18.19 -14.56 22.77
CA ILE A 379 -16.72 -14.42 22.79
C ILE A 379 -16.05 -15.78 23.02
N ALA A 380 -16.54 -16.59 23.96
CA ALA A 380 -16.02 -17.93 24.22
C ALA A 380 -16.10 -18.82 22.98
N THR A 381 -17.24 -18.84 22.29
CA THR A 381 -17.42 -19.64 21.06
C THR A 381 -16.41 -19.24 19.97
N ILE A 382 -16.20 -17.94 19.75
CA ILE A 382 -15.22 -17.44 18.78
C ILE A 382 -13.78 -17.68 19.23
N SER A 383 -13.50 -17.64 20.52
CA SER A 383 -12.18 -17.99 21.06
C SER A 383 -11.87 -19.48 20.92
N GLU A 384 -12.85 -20.35 21.23
CA GLU A 384 -12.73 -21.80 21.15
C GLU A 384 -12.61 -22.30 19.71
N SER A 385 -13.16 -21.57 18.73
CA SER A 385 -12.98 -21.91 17.32
C SER A 385 -11.54 -21.71 16.83
N GLY A 386 -10.71 -20.96 17.57
CA GLY A 386 -9.37 -20.59 17.12
C GLY A 386 -9.37 -19.59 15.96
N LEU A 387 -10.51 -18.92 15.66
CA LEU A 387 -10.58 -17.93 14.59
C LEU A 387 -9.58 -16.79 14.82
N ARG A 388 -8.73 -16.57 13.83
CA ARG A 388 -7.76 -15.48 13.77
C ARG A 388 -8.18 -14.44 12.73
N GLY A 389 -7.61 -13.24 12.82
CA GLY A 389 -7.83 -12.17 11.85
C GLY A 389 -7.33 -12.58 10.46
N LEU A 390 -8.25 -12.59 9.49
CA LEU A 390 -8.03 -13.03 8.10
C LEU A 390 -7.56 -11.90 7.16
N GLY A 391 -7.25 -10.73 7.71
CA GLY A 391 -6.65 -9.59 6.98
C GLY A 391 -5.12 -9.56 6.96
N GLY A 392 -4.44 -10.64 7.39
CA GLY A 392 -2.98 -10.77 7.34
C GLY A 392 -2.29 -10.86 8.70
N ALA A 393 -2.65 -10.01 9.68
CA ALA A 393 -1.97 -9.97 10.98
C ALA A 393 -2.19 -11.21 11.89
N GLY A 394 -3.22 -12.03 11.62
CA GLY A 394 -3.45 -13.28 12.35
C GLY A 394 -3.77 -13.14 13.84
N PHE A 395 -4.18 -11.96 14.33
CA PHE A 395 -4.49 -11.79 15.76
C PHE A 395 -5.74 -12.58 16.16
N PRO A 396 -5.79 -13.26 17.33
CA PRO A 396 -6.95 -14.04 17.76
C PRO A 396 -8.22 -13.17 17.90
N THR A 397 -9.25 -13.48 17.12
CA THR A 397 -10.47 -12.65 17.00
C THR A 397 -11.23 -12.58 18.32
N GLY A 398 -11.43 -13.71 19.00
CA GLY A 398 -12.11 -13.75 20.30
C GLY A 398 -11.38 -12.93 21.38
N ASN A 399 -10.03 -12.92 21.36
CA ASN A 399 -9.27 -12.08 22.27
C ASN A 399 -9.45 -10.58 21.97
N LYS A 400 -9.49 -10.20 20.68
CA LYS A 400 -9.75 -8.82 20.27
C LYS A 400 -11.10 -8.32 20.78
N TRP A 401 -12.13 -9.15 20.64
CA TRP A 401 -13.48 -8.84 21.10
C TRP A 401 -13.56 -8.78 22.63
N LYS A 402 -12.90 -9.71 23.32
CA LYS A 402 -12.77 -9.70 24.78
C LYS A 402 -12.14 -8.40 25.31
N LEU A 403 -11.04 -7.96 24.70
CA LEU A 403 -10.36 -6.72 25.09
C LEU A 403 -11.26 -5.49 24.88
N CYS A 404 -11.92 -5.37 23.73
CA CYS A 404 -12.85 -4.27 23.47
C CYS A 404 -14.06 -4.29 24.42
N ARG A 405 -14.61 -5.47 24.71
CA ARG A 405 -15.70 -5.65 25.68
C ARG A 405 -15.29 -5.18 27.08
N ALA A 406 -14.07 -5.48 27.51
CA ALA A 406 -13.55 -5.10 28.82
C ALA A 406 -13.16 -3.61 28.91
N ALA A 407 -12.81 -2.97 27.79
CA ALA A 407 -12.41 -1.57 27.75
C ALA A 407 -13.55 -0.63 28.19
N ALA A 408 -13.16 0.42 28.93
CA ALA A 408 -14.07 1.47 29.39
C ALA A 408 -14.45 2.40 28.24
N GLY A 409 -15.73 2.69 28.10
CA GLY A 409 -16.27 3.58 27.08
C GLY A 409 -17.79 3.60 27.17
N ALA A 410 -18.39 4.79 26.99
CA ALA A 410 -19.84 4.92 27.01
C ALA A 410 -20.47 4.30 25.76
N GLU A 411 -19.74 4.33 24.65
CA GLU A 411 -20.11 3.75 23.36
C GLU A 411 -19.00 2.82 22.88
N LYS A 412 -19.34 1.90 21.99
CA LYS A 412 -18.40 0.98 21.32
C LYS A 412 -18.77 0.85 19.86
N TYR A 413 -17.76 0.59 19.03
CA TYR A 413 -17.92 0.55 17.58
C TYR A 413 -17.39 -0.75 16.98
N ILE A 414 -18.08 -1.21 15.94
CA ILE A 414 -17.58 -2.25 15.03
C ILE A 414 -17.24 -1.59 13.71
N ILE A 415 -16.06 -1.88 13.16
CA ILE A 415 -15.68 -1.47 11.81
C ILE A 415 -15.30 -2.71 11.00
N CYS A 416 -15.93 -2.85 9.84
CA CYS A 416 -15.50 -3.78 8.82
C CYS A 416 -14.55 -3.09 7.86
N ASN A 417 -13.32 -3.60 7.82
CA ASN A 417 -12.30 -3.18 6.87
C ASN A 417 -12.50 -3.96 5.56
N ALA A 418 -13.15 -3.32 4.60
CA ALA A 418 -13.22 -3.73 3.20
C ALA A 418 -12.35 -2.80 2.31
N ASP A 419 -11.26 -2.29 2.88
CA ASP A 419 -10.17 -1.66 2.14
C ASP A 419 -9.16 -2.71 1.70
N GLU A 420 -9.59 -3.59 0.79
CA GLU A 420 -8.79 -4.69 0.23
C GLU A 420 -7.72 -4.13 -0.73
N GLY A 421 -6.78 -3.37 -0.19
CA GLY A 421 -5.78 -2.62 -0.96
C GLY A 421 -4.53 -3.41 -1.31
N GLU A 422 -4.27 -4.56 -0.68
CA GLU A 422 -3.08 -5.36 -0.96
C GLU A 422 -3.10 -5.90 -2.40
N PRO A 423 -2.09 -5.60 -3.25
CA PRO A 423 -2.03 -6.09 -4.61
C PRO A 423 -2.15 -7.62 -4.75
N GLY A 424 -2.92 -8.07 -5.73
CA GLY A 424 -3.23 -9.49 -5.94
C GLY A 424 -4.40 -10.03 -5.09
N THR A 425 -4.98 -9.21 -4.20
CA THR A 425 -6.12 -9.63 -3.36
C THR A 425 -7.45 -9.17 -3.94
N PHE A 426 -8.42 -10.08 -4.03
CA PHE A 426 -9.79 -9.83 -4.49
C PHE A 426 -10.81 -10.81 -3.88
N LYS A 427 -10.47 -11.43 -2.75
CA LYS A 427 -11.31 -12.41 -2.02
C LYS A 427 -12.49 -11.71 -1.33
N ASP A 428 -12.26 -10.51 -0.80
CA ASP A 428 -13.28 -9.71 -0.13
C ASP A 428 -14.26 -9.20 -1.19
N ARG A 429 -13.77 -8.77 -2.37
CA ARG A 429 -14.64 -8.46 -3.53
C ARG A 429 -15.60 -9.59 -3.85
N ALA A 430 -15.09 -10.82 -3.99
CA ALA A 430 -15.90 -11.98 -4.31
C ALA A 430 -16.89 -12.31 -3.18
N LEU A 431 -16.45 -12.23 -1.93
CA LEU A 431 -17.29 -12.48 -0.76
C LEU A 431 -18.40 -11.44 -0.61
N LEU A 432 -18.11 -10.16 -0.89
CA LEU A 432 -19.08 -9.07 -0.91
C LEU A 432 -20.06 -9.17 -2.08
N THR A 433 -19.66 -9.84 -3.17
CA THR A 433 -20.53 -10.09 -4.32
C THR A 433 -21.44 -11.29 -4.08
N LYS A 434 -20.90 -12.41 -3.58
CA LYS A 434 -21.61 -13.69 -3.46
C LYS A 434 -22.35 -13.86 -2.13
N SER A 435 -21.79 -13.38 -1.01
CA SER A 435 -22.30 -13.63 0.34
C SER A 435 -22.25 -12.40 1.27
N PRO A 436 -22.68 -11.19 0.85
CA PRO A 436 -22.55 -9.97 1.67
C PRO A 436 -23.33 -10.03 3.00
N LYS A 437 -24.51 -10.66 3.02
CA LYS A 437 -25.31 -10.82 4.25
C LYS A 437 -24.55 -11.60 5.34
N GLN A 438 -23.70 -12.55 4.96
CA GLN A 438 -22.87 -13.32 5.89
C GLN A 438 -21.86 -12.42 6.62
N VAL A 439 -21.29 -11.44 5.91
CA VAL A 439 -20.39 -10.42 6.49
C VAL A 439 -21.14 -9.52 7.46
N PHE A 440 -22.29 -8.99 7.05
CA PHE A 440 -23.09 -8.08 7.89
C PHE A 440 -23.65 -8.77 9.15
N ALA A 441 -24.07 -10.03 9.04
CA ALA A 441 -24.45 -10.85 10.19
C ALA A 441 -23.26 -11.03 11.16
N GLY A 442 -22.05 -11.25 10.63
CA GLY A 442 -20.82 -11.31 11.43
C GLY A 442 -20.55 -10.01 12.20
N MET A 443 -20.78 -8.86 11.56
CA MET A 443 -20.67 -7.55 12.23
C MET A 443 -21.69 -7.41 13.38
N ALA A 444 -22.94 -7.84 13.17
CA ALA A 444 -23.98 -7.81 14.19
C ALA A 444 -23.67 -8.73 15.38
N ILE A 445 -23.14 -9.93 15.12
CA ILE A 445 -22.67 -10.86 16.15
C ILE A 445 -21.53 -10.24 16.98
N ALA A 446 -20.53 -9.65 16.32
CA ALA A 446 -19.45 -8.96 17.00
C ALA A 446 -19.94 -7.78 17.83
N ALA A 447 -20.93 -7.04 17.30
CA ALA A 447 -21.54 -5.92 18.02
C ALA A 447 -22.21 -6.37 19.31
N HIS A 448 -22.96 -7.46 19.29
CA HIS A 448 -23.53 -8.05 20.50
C HIS A 448 -22.44 -8.48 21.49
N ALA A 449 -21.40 -9.17 21.00
CA ALA A 449 -20.28 -9.65 21.80
C ALA A 449 -19.55 -8.51 22.55
N VAL A 450 -19.36 -7.36 21.91
CA VAL A 450 -18.67 -6.22 22.55
C VAL A 450 -19.62 -5.24 23.24
N GLY A 451 -20.89 -5.21 22.85
CA GLY A 451 -21.88 -4.22 23.29
C GLY A 451 -21.87 -2.92 22.46
N ALA A 452 -21.58 -3.02 21.16
CA ALA A 452 -21.63 -1.89 20.23
C ALA A 452 -23.04 -1.71 19.67
N ARG A 453 -23.43 -0.44 19.42
CA ARG A 453 -24.70 -0.08 18.78
C ARG A 453 -24.55 0.42 17.34
N ARG A 454 -23.32 0.71 16.92
CA ARG A 454 -23.02 1.33 15.62
C ARG A 454 -21.87 0.62 14.92
N GLY A 455 -22.09 0.32 13.65
CA GLY A 455 -21.15 -0.29 12.74
C GLY A 455 -20.77 0.64 11.61
N ILE A 456 -19.52 0.58 11.16
CA ILE A 456 -19.07 1.20 9.91
C ILE A 456 -18.57 0.09 9.00
N PHE A 457 -19.10 0.01 7.79
CA PHE A 457 -18.58 -0.82 6.73
C PHE A 457 -17.75 0.08 5.81
N TYR A 458 -16.43 0.04 5.95
CA TYR A 458 -15.50 0.87 5.18
C TYR A 458 -15.14 0.16 3.88
N LEU A 459 -15.67 0.65 2.76
CA LEU A 459 -15.49 0.12 1.41
C LEU A 459 -14.48 0.97 0.65
N ARG A 460 -13.46 0.35 0.05
CA ARG A 460 -12.51 1.09 -0.82
C ARG A 460 -13.21 1.80 -1.98
N GLY A 461 -12.62 2.90 -2.44
CA GLY A 461 -13.20 3.73 -3.51
C GLY A 461 -13.35 2.99 -4.84
N GLU A 462 -12.44 2.06 -5.11
CA GLU A 462 -12.40 1.22 -6.31
C GLU A 462 -13.59 0.27 -6.42
N TYR A 463 -14.21 -0.07 -5.28
CA TYR A 463 -15.38 -0.95 -5.21
C TYR A 463 -16.71 -0.17 -5.16
N VAL A 464 -16.72 1.10 -5.55
CA VAL A 464 -17.93 1.94 -5.58
C VAL A 464 -19.09 1.30 -6.36
N TYR A 465 -18.80 0.51 -7.40
CA TYR A 465 -19.81 -0.23 -8.18
C TYR A 465 -20.58 -1.27 -7.34
N LEU A 466 -20.05 -1.72 -6.19
CA LEU A 466 -20.74 -2.60 -5.23
C LEU A 466 -21.65 -1.82 -4.27
N GLN A 467 -21.49 -0.50 -4.14
CA GLN A 467 -22.09 0.27 -3.05
C GLN A 467 -23.62 0.18 -3.03
N ALA A 468 -24.27 0.34 -4.19
CA ALA A 468 -25.73 0.28 -4.30
C ALA A 468 -26.27 -1.11 -3.95
N TYR A 469 -25.62 -2.16 -4.46
CA TYR A 469 -25.95 -3.54 -4.14
C TYR A 469 -25.81 -3.82 -2.64
N LEU A 470 -24.68 -3.48 -2.03
CA LEU A 470 -24.43 -3.66 -0.60
C LEU A 470 -25.42 -2.86 0.27
N ALA A 471 -25.78 -1.65 -0.15
CA ALA A 471 -26.80 -0.85 0.53
C ALA A 471 -28.17 -1.54 0.52
N ARG A 472 -28.56 -2.16 -0.60
CA ARG A 472 -29.79 -2.96 -0.66
C ARG A 472 -29.72 -4.19 0.23
N GLN A 473 -28.59 -4.88 0.29
CA GLN A 473 -28.41 -6.03 1.19
C GLN A 473 -28.54 -5.64 2.67
N LEU A 474 -28.04 -4.47 3.06
CA LEU A 474 -28.26 -3.91 4.40
C LEU A 474 -29.72 -3.54 4.64
N ALA A 475 -30.42 -2.98 3.65
CA ALA A 475 -31.85 -2.66 3.76
C ALA A 475 -32.69 -3.91 3.99
N GLU A 476 -32.44 -4.99 3.23
CA GLU A 476 -33.12 -6.27 3.41
C GLU A 476 -32.91 -6.85 4.83
N LEU A 477 -31.68 -6.77 5.37
CA LEU A 477 -31.42 -7.20 6.75
C LEU A 477 -32.11 -6.33 7.81
N ARG A 478 -32.35 -5.04 7.52
CA ARG A 478 -33.15 -4.17 8.40
C ARG A 478 -34.63 -4.57 8.37
N ASP A 479 -35.16 -4.85 7.18
CA ASP A 479 -36.55 -5.28 6.98
C ASP A 479 -36.82 -6.63 7.67
N ASP A 480 -35.83 -7.53 7.66
CA ASP A 480 -35.87 -8.81 8.36
C ASP A 480 -35.71 -8.69 9.89
N GLY A 481 -35.39 -7.49 10.40
CA GLY A 481 -35.15 -7.21 11.82
C GLY A 481 -33.78 -7.65 12.34
N VAL A 482 -32.86 -8.04 11.45
CA VAL A 482 -31.47 -8.39 11.81
C VAL A 482 -30.67 -7.13 12.16
N LEU A 483 -30.92 -6.02 11.47
CA LEU A 483 -30.32 -4.71 11.74
C LEU A 483 -31.38 -3.69 12.15
N GLY A 484 -30.95 -2.57 12.74
CA GLY A 484 -31.83 -1.45 13.12
C GLY A 484 -32.51 -1.57 14.48
N GLY A 485 -32.64 -2.78 15.04
CA GLY A 485 -33.26 -3.02 16.36
C GLY A 485 -32.35 -2.78 17.58
N GLY A 486 -31.05 -2.57 17.37
CA GLY A 486 -30.08 -2.34 18.47
C GLY A 486 -28.65 -2.07 17.98
N PHE A 487 -28.29 -2.67 16.85
CA PHE A 487 -27.08 -2.40 16.08
C PHE A 487 -27.46 -2.05 14.63
N ASP A 488 -26.79 -1.06 14.04
CA ASP A 488 -26.96 -0.70 12.64
C ASP A 488 -25.63 -0.33 11.99
N ILE A 489 -25.56 -0.48 10.67
CA ILE A 489 -24.33 -0.35 9.88
C ILE A 489 -24.50 0.79 8.87
N ARG A 490 -23.55 1.73 8.85
CA ARG A 490 -23.39 2.69 7.76
C ARG A 490 -22.26 2.27 6.83
N ILE A 491 -22.40 2.52 5.53
CA ILE A 491 -21.30 2.39 4.58
C ILE A 491 -20.47 3.69 4.62
N GLN A 492 -19.14 3.56 4.64
CA GLN A 492 -18.18 4.63 4.42
C GLN A 492 -17.37 4.29 3.17
N LEU A 493 -17.35 5.18 2.18
CA LEU A 493 -16.49 5.02 1.02
C LEU A 493 -15.10 5.60 1.31
N GLY A 494 -14.05 4.86 0.98
CA GLY A 494 -12.66 5.32 0.94
C GLY A 494 -12.37 6.14 -0.32
N ALA A 495 -11.12 6.56 -0.52
CA ALA A 495 -10.75 7.45 -1.63
C ALA A 495 -9.38 7.15 -2.27
N GLY A 496 -8.96 5.88 -2.24
CA GLY A 496 -7.74 5.40 -2.91
C GLY A 496 -6.48 5.69 -2.09
N ALA A 497 -6.27 4.90 -1.03
CA ALA A 497 -5.03 4.94 -0.23
C ALA A 497 -4.81 3.57 0.42
N TYR A 498 -3.81 2.80 -0.02
CA TYR A 498 -3.52 1.46 0.52
C TYR A 498 -3.28 1.47 2.03
N ILE A 499 -2.66 2.53 2.53
CA ILE A 499 -2.36 2.67 3.96
C ILE A 499 -3.62 2.71 4.83
N CYS A 500 -4.79 3.06 4.28
CA CYS A 500 -6.07 2.97 4.99
C CYS A 500 -6.50 1.52 5.29
N GLY A 501 -5.81 0.51 4.74
CA GLY A 501 -5.91 -0.88 5.19
C GLY A 501 -5.35 -1.09 6.61
N ASP A 502 -4.46 -0.22 7.12
CA ASP A 502 -4.06 -0.23 8.53
C ASP A 502 -5.23 0.20 9.42
N GLU A 503 -5.47 -0.57 10.48
CA GLU A 503 -6.59 -0.38 11.40
C GLU A 503 -6.74 1.07 11.91
N THR A 504 -5.64 1.74 12.23
CA THR A 504 -5.68 3.10 12.79
C THR A 504 -5.78 4.17 11.71
N ALA A 505 -5.19 3.95 10.54
CA ALA A 505 -5.35 4.83 9.38
C ALA A 505 -6.80 4.81 8.87
N LEU A 506 -7.42 3.63 8.83
CA LEU A 506 -8.84 3.46 8.53
C LEU A 506 -9.71 4.28 9.47
N ILE A 507 -9.40 4.25 10.77
CA ILE A 507 -10.14 5.02 11.78
C ILE A 507 -9.98 6.53 11.53
N GLU A 508 -8.78 7.02 11.22
CA GLU A 508 -8.59 8.44 10.85
C GLU A 508 -9.43 8.80 9.60
N SER A 509 -9.46 7.91 8.60
CA SER A 509 -10.29 8.10 7.40
C SER A 509 -11.78 8.19 7.74
N CYS A 510 -12.29 7.27 8.58
CA CYS A 510 -13.67 7.30 9.10
C CYS A 510 -13.98 8.56 9.91
N GLU A 511 -12.98 9.19 10.54
CA GLU A 511 -13.12 10.44 11.28
C GLU A 511 -13.06 11.69 10.39
N GLY A 512 -12.95 11.52 9.07
CA GLY A 512 -12.88 12.62 8.12
C GLY A 512 -11.50 13.28 8.09
N ARG A 513 -10.42 12.50 8.30
CA ARG A 513 -9.05 12.99 8.29
C ARG A 513 -8.21 12.23 7.26
N ARG A 514 -6.99 12.71 7.08
CA ARG A 514 -5.93 11.99 6.39
C ARG A 514 -5.65 10.63 7.07
N GLY A 515 -5.59 9.56 6.27
CA GLY A 515 -5.37 8.17 6.71
C GLY A 515 -3.95 7.89 7.24
N THR A 516 -3.53 8.61 8.27
CA THR A 516 -2.23 8.41 8.92
C THR A 516 -2.35 7.40 10.07
N PRO A 517 -1.59 6.29 10.08
CA PRO A 517 -1.61 5.35 11.20
C PRO A 517 -1.29 6.04 12.53
N ARG A 518 -2.04 5.76 13.61
CA ARG A 518 -1.81 6.32 14.96
C ARG A 518 -0.57 5.70 15.62
N LEU A 519 0.00 6.40 16.61
CA LEU A 519 1.01 5.80 17.49
C LEU A 519 0.30 4.84 18.43
N LYS A 520 0.82 3.61 18.54
CA LYS A 520 0.32 2.56 19.44
C LYS A 520 1.35 2.34 20.54
N PRO A 521 0.98 2.22 21.83
CA PRO A 521 -0.36 2.41 22.41
C PRO A 521 -0.82 3.89 22.47
N PRO A 522 -2.13 4.17 22.65
CA PRO A 522 -3.22 3.20 22.89
C PRO A 522 -3.65 2.43 21.63
N PHE A 523 -4.15 1.21 21.82
CA PHE A 523 -4.68 0.40 20.72
C PHE A 523 -6.16 0.74 20.43
N PRO A 524 -6.66 0.51 19.20
CA PRO A 524 -8.06 0.80 18.82
C PRO A 524 -9.12 0.15 19.71
N VAL A 525 -8.82 -1.05 20.25
CA VAL A 525 -9.70 -1.76 21.18
C VAL A 525 -9.92 -1.01 22.50
N GLU A 526 -9.05 -0.06 22.83
CA GLU A 526 -9.19 0.85 23.98
C GLU A 526 -9.64 2.24 23.52
N HIS A 527 -8.94 2.81 22.54
CA HIS A 527 -9.17 4.15 22.01
C HIS A 527 -9.09 4.16 20.48
N GLY A 528 -10.21 3.82 19.85
CA GLY A 528 -10.37 3.78 18.40
C GLY A 528 -11.16 4.97 17.88
N PHE A 529 -12.24 4.69 17.15
CA PHE A 529 -13.09 5.68 16.52
C PHE A 529 -13.70 6.63 17.54
N LEU A 530 -13.48 7.94 17.35
CA LEU A 530 -13.89 9.01 18.26
C LEU A 530 -13.38 8.80 19.70
N GLY A 531 -12.22 8.15 19.84
CA GLY A 531 -11.60 7.81 21.13
C GLY A 531 -12.32 6.71 21.92
N GLN A 532 -13.34 6.06 21.35
CA GLN A 532 -14.08 4.98 21.99
C GLN A 532 -13.52 3.59 21.64
N PRO A 533 -13.71 2.58 22.50
CA PRO A 533 -13.35 1.19 22.20
C PRO A 533 -13.93 0.71 20.86
N THR A 534 -13.05 0.27 19.96
CA THR A 534 -13.43 -0.08 18.59
C THR A 534 -12.81 -1.41 18.18
N VAL A 535 -13.62 -2.30 17.63
CA VAL A 535 -13.13 -3.49 16.93
C VAL A 535 -13.08 -3.21 15.44
N VAL A 536 -11.91 -3.36 14.84
CA VAL A 536 -11.79 -3.45 13.38
C VAL A 536 -11.43 -4.88 12.99
N ASN A 537 -12.26 -5.51 12.15
CA ASN A 537 -11.95 -6.80 11.54
C ASN A 537 -12.16 -6.76 10.03
N ASN A 538 -11.48 -7.66 9.33
CA ASN A 538 -11.58 -7.83 7.88
C ASN A 538 -12.91 -8.52 7.49
N VAL A 539 -13.38 -8.28 6.26
CA VAL A 539 -14.59 -8.87 5.67
C VAL A 539 -14.68 -10.38 5.89
N GLU A 540 -13.65 -11.13 5.49
CA GLU A 540 -13.60 -12.59 5.63
C GLU A 540 -13.64 -13.03 7.10
N THR A 541 -13.08 -12.24 8.02
CA THR A 541 -13.13 -12.55 9.46
C THR A 541 -14.57 -12.48 9.98
N PHE A 542 -15.35 -11.49 9.55
CA PHE A 542 -16.76 -11.39 9.94
C PHE A 542 -17.60 -12.51 9.31
N ALA A 543 -17.36 -12.84 8.04
CA ALA A 543 -18.06 -13.97 7.41
C ALA A 543 -17.73 -15.31 8.06
N ALA A 544 -16.46 -15.55 8.43
CA ALA A 544 -16.08 -16.73 9.18
C ALA A 544 -16.72 -16.74 10.58
N ALA A 545 -16.75 -15.60 11.28
CA ALA A 545 -17.36 -15.50 12.60
C ALA A 545 -18.86 -15.83 12.60
N SER A 546 -19.61 -15.36 11.59
CA SER A 546 -21.04 -15.71 11.49
C SER A 546 -21.25 -17.20 11.22
N ARG A 547 -20.41 -17.82 10.40
CA ARG A 547 -20.45 -19.27 10.17
C ARG A 547 -20.06 -20.07 11.42
N VAL A 548 -19.04 -19.64 12.16
CA VAL A 548 -18.67 -20.25 13.45
C VAL A 548 -19.83 -20.20 14.44
N MET A 549 -20.56 -19.08 14.51
CA MET A 549 -21.75 -19.00 15.38
C MET A 549 -22.92 -19.86 14.89
N GLN A 550 -22.97 -20.17 13.60
CA GLN A 550 -23.99 -21.05 13.05
C GLN A 550 -23.73 -22.52 13.36
N GLU A 551 -22.50 -22.98 13.11
CA GLU A 551 -22.12 -24.41 13.14
C GLU A 551 -21.41 -24.82 14.44
N GLY A 552 -20.85 -23.87 15.18
CA GLY A 552 -20.14 -24.06 16.45
C GLY A 552 -18.61 -24.15 16.31
N ALA A 553 -17.92 -23.95 17.44
CA ALA A 553 -16.46 -23.93 17.51
C ALA A 553 -15.80 -25.28 17.14
N GLY A 554 -16.40 -26.39 17.57
CA GLY A 554 -15.91 -27.75 17.27
C GLY A 554 -15.93 -28.08 15.79
N TRP A 555 -16.91 -27.55 15.05
CA TRP A 555 -16.96 -27.69 13.59
C TRP A 555 -15.79 -26.95 12.93
N PHE A 556 -15.53 -25.70 13.32
CA PHE A 556 -14.47 -24.91 12.69
C PHE A 556 -13.06 -25.47 13.00
N THR A 557 -12.85 -25.97 14.21
CA THR A 557 -11.58 -26.61 14.63
C THR A 557 -11.37 -28.00 14.06
N SER A 558 -12.42 -28.63 13.50
CA SER A 558 -12.29 -29.90 12.78
C SER A 558 -11.63 -29.74 11.40
N MET A 559 -11.51 -28.50 10.93
CA MET A 559 -10.82 -28.12 9.69
C MET A 559 -9.49 -27.42 10.02
N GLY A 560 -8.50 -27.62 9.16
CA GLY A 560 -7.19 -26.99 9.23
C GLY A 560 -6.15 -27.87 9.89
N VAL A 561 -5.08 -27.22 10.35
CA VAL A 561 -3.97 -27.87 11.06
C VAL A 561 -3.78 -27.23 12.44
N PRO A 562 -3.09 -27.89 13.40
CA PRO A 562 -2.81 -27.29 14.69
C PRO A 562 -2.23 -25.87 14.56
N GLY A 563 -2.86 -24.89 15.22
CA GLY A 563 -2.47 -23.47 15.13
C GLY A 563 -3.13 -22.66 14.01
N SER A 564 -3.72 -23.32 13.00
CA SER A 564 -4.41 -22.70 11.86
C SER A 564 -5.72 -23.43 11.56
N SER A 565 -6.80 -23.04 12.25
CA SER A 565 -8.13 -23.67 12.11
C SER A 565 -8.98 -23.06 11.00
N GLY A 566 -9.86 -23.86 10.41
CA GLY A 566 -10.80 -23.45 9.37
C GLY A 566 -10.23 -23.49 7.95
N THR A 567 -10.88 -22.71 7.07
CA THR A 567 -10.48 -22.55 5.67
C THR A 567 -9.92 -21.15 5.41
N ARG A 568 -9.37 -20.97 4.21
CA ARG A 568 -8.78 -19.75 3.71
C ARG A 568 -9.23 -19.50 2.28
N LEU A 569 -9.65 -18.27 1.97
CA LEU A 569 -9.83 -17.84 0.59
C LEU A 569 -8.49 -17.40 -0.03
N LEU A 570 -8.16 -17.95 -1.19
CA LEU A 570 -7.05 -17.53 -2.03
C LEU A 570 -7.55 -16.75 -3.25
N SER A 571 -6.95 -15.58 -3.48
CA SER A 571 -7.06 -14.76 -4.67
C SER A 571 -5.93 -15.12 -5.62
N VAL A 572 -6.22 -16.04 -6.54
CA VAL A 572 -5.22 -16.60 -7.46
C VAL A 572 -5.15 -15.79 -8.73
N SER A 573 -3.96 -15.28 -9.06
CA SER A 573 -3.69 -14.52 -10.29
C SER A 573 -2.28 -14.78 -10.85
N GLY A 574 -1.98 -14.19 -12.00
CA GLY A 574 -0.69 -14.37 -12.69
C GLY A 574 -0.69 -15.53 -13.67
N ASP A 575 0.44 -16.23 -13.75
CA ASP A 575 0.72 -17.30 -14.71
C ASP A 575 0.05 -18.63 -14.28
N CYS A 576 -1.26 -18.71 -14.47
CA CYS A 576 -2.07 -19.90 -14.20
C CYS A 576 -3.24 -20.01 -15.18
N ALA A 577 -3.74 -21.23 -15.38
CA ALA A 577 -4.85 -21.50 -16.29
C ALA A 577 -6.21 -21.02 -15.76
N ALA A 578 -6.40 -21.00 -14.43
CA ALA A 578 -7.66 -20.70 -13.79
C ALA A 578 -7.51 -19.63 -12.68
N PRO A 579 -7.28 -18.35 -13.03
CA PRO A 579 -7.32 -17.26 -12.04
C PRO A 579 -8.73 -17.15 -11.43
N GLY A 580 -8.80 -16.76 -10.16
CA GLY A 580 -10.07 -16.63 -9.44
C GLY A 580 -9.94 -16.94 -7.95
N ILE A 581 -11.07 -17.27 -7.32
CA ILE A 581 -11.16 -17.56 -5.88
C ILE A 581 -11.16 -19.05 -5.62
N TYR A 582 -10.35 -19.43 -4.64
CA TYR A 582 -10.26 -20.80 -4.14
C TYR A 582 -10.44 -20.82 -2.62
N GLU A 583 -11.44 -21.56 -2.13
CA GLU A 583 -11.53 -21.89 -0.71
C GLU A 583 -10.74 -23.16 -0.44
N VAL A 584 -9.64 -23.02 0.30
CA VAL A 584 -8.75 -24.13 0.68
C VAL A 584 -8.72 -24.31 2.18
N GLU A 585 -8.54 -25.54 2.64
CA GLU A 585 -8.31 -25.80 4.06
C GLU A 585 -6.89 -25.39 4.46
N TRP A 586 -6.72 -24.81 5.66
CA TRP A 586 -5.38 -24.55 6.19
C TRP A 586 -4.58 -25.85 6.26
N GLY A 587 -3.30 -25.80 5.91
CA GLY A 587 -2.40 -26.96 5.84
C GLY A 587 -2.19 -27.54 4.44
N VAL A 588 -2.91 -27.06 3.43
CA VAL A 588 -2.65 -27.41 2.02
C VAL A 588 -1.22 -27.05 1.61
N ARG A 589 -0.55 -27.91 0.84
CA ARG A 589 0.82 -27.65 0.36
C ARG A 589 0.84 -26.67 -0.80
N LEU A 590 1.94 -25.95 -0.96
CA LEU A 590 2.14 -25.03 -2.08
C LEU A 590 1.97 -25.73 -3.44
N LEU A 591 2.57 -26.91 -3.63
CA LEU A 591 2.43 -27.69 -4.87
C LEU A 591 0.99 -28.13 -5.14
N GLU A 592 0.22 -28.47 -4.10
CA GLU A 592 -1.19 -28.86 -4.27
C GLU A 592 -2.05 -27.68 -4.75
N VAL A 593 -1.74 -26.47 -4.29
CA VAL A 593 -2.40 -25.25 -4.80
C VAL A 593 -1.97 -24.98 -6.24
N LEU A 594 -0.68 -25.10 -6.57
CA LEU A 594 -0.18 -24.90 -7.95
C LEU A 594 -0.81 -25.87 -8.96
N ASP A 595 -0.95 -27.14 -8.58
CA ASP A 595 -1.64 -28.15 -9.38
C ASP A 595 -3.13 -27.81 -9.55
N MET A 596 -3.79 -27.38 -8.47
CA MET A 596 -5.22 -27.04 -8.46
C MET A 596 -5.56 -25.89 -9.41
N ILE A 597 -4.69 -24.89 -9.51
CA ILE A 597 -4.92 -23.68 -10.32
C ILE A 597 -4.42 -23.83 -11.78
N GLY A 598 -3.79 -24.97 -12.09
CA GLY A 598 -3.18 -25.23 -13.39
C GLY A 598 -2.01 -24.28 -13.69
N ALA A 599 -1.06 -24.17 -12.75
CA ALA A 599 0.16 -23.40 -12.96
C ALA A 599 1.22 -24.23 -13.68
N ASP A 600 1.54 -23.86 -14.92
CA ASP A 600 2.58 -24.51 -15.73
C ASP A 600 3.93 -23.80 -15.56
N ASP A 601 5.00 -24.58 -15.36
CA ASP A 601 6.39 -24.08 -15.24
C ASP A 601 6.57 -22.94 -14.23
N ALA A 602 5.84 -23.02 -13.11
CA ALA A 602 5.89 -22.02 -12.04
C ALA A 602 7.29 -21.96 -11.42
N ARG A 603 7.88 -20.76 -11.42
CA ARG A 603 9.20 -20.48 -10.82
C ARG A 603 9.06 -19.93 -9.42
N ALA A 604 8.17 -18.96 -9.26
CA ALA A 604 7.99 -18.19 -8.03
C ALA A 604 6.51 -17.96 -7.74
N VAL A 605 6.19 -17.83 -6.46
CA VAL A 605 4.87 -17.44 -5.99
C VAL A 605 5.01 -16.30 -4.99
N GLN A 606 4.39 -15.17 -5.26
CA GLN A 606 4.23 -14.10 -4.27
C GLN A 606 2.97 -14.38 -3.47
N ILE A 607 3.15 -14.77 -2.21
CA ILE A 607 2.03 -14.94 -1.26
C ILE A 607 1.85 -13.66 -0.45
N SER A 608 0.61 -13.41 -0.01
CA SER A 608 0.26 -12.25 0.83
C SER A 608 0.57 -10.88 0.22
N GLY A 609 0.54 -10.77 -1.11
CA GLY A 609 0.85 -9.52 -1.81
C GLY A 609 2.31 -9.07 -1.61
N PRO A 610 2.68 -7.85 -2.05
CA PRO A 610 4.03 -7.31 -1.85
C PRO A 610 4.46 -7.22 -0.38
N SER A 611 3.53 -7.12 0.58
CA SER A 611 3.88 -7.16 2.01
C SER A 611 4.27 -8.56 2.52
N GLY A 612 3.98 -9.60 1.74
CA GLY A 612 4.28 -10.99 2.07
C GLY A 612 5.68 -11.46 1.68
N GLU A 613 5.78 -12.73 1.27
CA GLU A 613 7.03 -13.39 0.89
C GLU A 613 6.95 -13.87 -0.57
N MET A 614 8.06 -13.69 -1.31
CA MET A 614 8.23 -14.38 -2.57
C MET A 614 8.88 -15.75 -2.35
N LEU A 615 8.16 -16.81 -2.71
CA LEU A 615 8.57 -18.19 -2.56
C LEU A 615 9.26 -18.71 -3.82
N SER A 616 10.20 -19.62 -3.65
CA SER A 616 10.77 -20.41 -4.75
C SER A 616 10.06 -21.74 -4.82
N VAL A 617 9.39 -22.05 -5.94
CA VAL A 617 8.66 -23.31 -6.09
C VAL A 617 9.58 -24.51 -5.87
N ALA A 618 10.84 -24.41 -6.34
CA ALA A 618 11.84 -25.45 -6.17
C ALA A 618 12.26 -25.68 -4.71
N ALA A 619 12.28 -24.64 -3.88
CA ALA A 619 12.73 -24.72 -2.48
C ALA A 619 11.58 -24.87 -1.47
N ASP A 620 10.40 -24.33 -1.80
CA ASP A 620 9.26 -24.15 -0.89
C ASP A 620 8.06 -25.02 -1.25
N GLY A 621 8.10 -25.80 -2.33
CA GLY A 621 6.96 -26.55 -2.86
C GLY A 621 6.22 -27.46 -1.86
N ASP A 622 6.95 -28.12 -0.95
CA ASP A 622 6.38 -29.01 0.06
C ASP A 622 5.89 -28.30 1.33
N ARG A 623 6.17 -26.99 1.47
CA ARG A 623 5.71 -26.18 2.61
C ARG A 623 4.20 -26.00 2.56
N ARG A 624 3.60 -25.73 3.72
CA ARG A 624 2.15 -25.67 3.90
C ARG A 624 1.68 -24.25 4.14
N LEU A 625 0.54 -23.90 3.56
CA LEU A 625 -0.18 -22.69 3.92
C LEU A 625 -0.69 -22.84 5.35
N ALA A 626 -0.10 -22.09 6.27
CA ALA A 626 -0.42 -22.07 7.71
C ALA A 626 0.20 -20.82 8.35
N TYR A 627 -0.33 -20.36 9.49
CA TYR A 627 0.18 -19.17 10.18
C TYR A 627 1.64 -19.30 10.67
N ASP A 628 2.08 -20.52 10.97
CA ASP A 628 3.42 -20.85 11.47
C ASP A 628 4.38 -21.36 10.38
N ASP A 629 3.91 -21.46 9.13
CA ASP A 629 4.71 -21.78 7.95
C ASP A 629 4.46 -20.73 6.84
N LEU A 630 3.72 -21.05 5.77
CA LEU A 630 3.39 -20.09 4.72
C LEU A 630 2.13 -19.27 5.09
N SER A 631 2.33 -18.23 5.90
CA SER A 631 1.23 -17.35 6.33
C SER A 631 0.68 -16.54 5.14
N CYS A 632 -0.57 -16.81 4.76
CA CYS A 632 -1.21 -16.22 3.58
C CYS A 632 -2.37 -15.27 3.96
N ASN A 633 -2.30 -14.01 3.51
CA ASN A 633 -3.39 -13.03 3.64
C ASN A 633 -4.53 -13.25 2.61
N GLY A 634 -4.34 -14.21 1.70
CA GLY A 634 -5.26 -14.58 0.63
C GLY A 634 -4.68 -14.31 -0.77
N SER A 635 -3.85 -13.28 -0.95
CA SER A 635 -3.19 -13.01 -2.24
C SER A 635 -2.22 -14.14 -2.62
N PHE A 636 -2.35 -14.65 -3.84
CA PHE A 636 -1.53 -15.73 -4.40
C PHE A 636 -1.22 -15.44 -5.88
N MET A 637 -0.07 -14.82 -6.15
CA MET A 637 0.36 -14.45 -7.51
C MET A 637 1.45 -15.41 -8.02
N VAL A 638 1.22 -16.03 -9.17
CA VAL A 638 2.13 -16.99 -9.78
C VAL A 638 2.97 -16.34 -10.88
N PHE A 639 4.27 -16.64 -10.89
CA PHE A 639 5.20 -16.22 -11.94
C PHE A 639 5.97 -17.43 -12.49
N ASN A 640 5.89 -17.64 -13.80
CA ASN A 640 6.62 -18.70 -14.50
C ASN A 640 8.07 -18.28 -14.82
N HIS A 641 8.84 -19.15 -15.48
CA HIS A 641 10.23 -18.86 -15.84
C HIS A 641 10.42 -17.77 -16.91
N ASP A 642 9.37 -17.36 -17.63
CA ASP A 642 9.44 -16.27 -18.61
C ASP A 642 9.44 -14.88 -17.96
N ARG A 643 9.17 -14.81 -16.65
CA ARG A 643 9.08 -13.54 -15.91
C ARG A 643 10.43 -13.13 -15.32
N ASP A 644 10.77 -11.85 -15.48
CA ASP A 644 11.88 -11.24 -14.76
C ASP A 644 11.43 -10.84 -13.35
N LEU A 645 11.93 -11.55 -12.34
CA LEU A 645 11.59 -11.29 -10.95
C LEU A 645 12.16 -9.94 -10.45
N ILE A 646 13.22 -9.39 -11.05
CA ILE A 646 13.71 -8.05 -10.68
C ILE A 646 12.71 -6.97 -11.10
N ASP A 647 12.05 -7.11 -12.26
CA ASP A 647 10.97 -6.21 -12.67
C ASP A 647 9.78 -6.28 -11.69
N VAL A 648 9.42 -7.48 -11.24
CA VAL A 648 8.39 -7.67 -10.19
C VAL A 648 8.76 -6.94 -8.90
N VAL A 649 10.01 -7.08 -8.44
CA VAL A 649 10.50 -6.40 -7.23
C VAL A 649 10.54 -4.87 -7.43
N ALA A 650 10.91 -4.40 -8.63
CA ALA A 650 10.91 -2.97 -8.96
C ALA A 650 9.51 -2.37 -8.88
N ASP A 651 8.50 -3.11 -9.31
CA ASP A 651 7.10 -2.70 -9.23
C ASP A 651 6.57 -2.67 -7.79
N PHE A 652 6.86 -3.70 -7.00
CA PHE A 652 6.45 -3.73 -5.59
C PHE A 652 7.13 -2.64 -4.76
N THR A 653 8.41 -2.38 -5.02
CA THR A 653 9.12 -1.29 -4.33
C THR A 653 8.61 0.09 -4.76
N GLN A 654 8.19 0.25 -6.02
CA GLN A 654 7.53 1.47 -6.48
C GLN A 654 6.18 1.67 -5.78
N PHE A 655 5.37 0.61 -5.68
CA PHE A 655 4.10 0.62 -4.94
C PHE A 655 4.29 1.11 -3.49
N PHE A 656 5.30 0.61 -2.76
CA PHE A 656 5.56 1.07 -1.40
C PHE A 656 6.11 2.50 -1.27
N VAL A 657 6.70 3.04 -2.34
CA VAL A 657 7.06 4.47 -2.41
C VAL A 657 5.79 5.30 -2.54
N ASP A 658 4.90 4.91 -3.46
CA ASP A 658 3.69 5.67 -3.79
C ASP A 658 2.65 5.61 -2.66
N GLU A 659 2.52 4.47 -1.98
CA GLU A 659 1.52 4.25 -0.92
C GLU A 659 2.00 4.60 0.50
N SER A 660 3.23 5.10 0.63
CA SER A 660 3.74 5.57 1.91
C SER A 660 2.94 6.79 2.38
N CYS A 661 2.35 6.72 3.58
CA CYS A 661 1.70 7.90 4.16
C CYS A 661 2.66 9.09 4.41
N GLY A 662 3.97 8.87 4.32
CA GLY A 662 4.97 9.95 4.39
C GLY A 662 5.29 10.46 5.79
N ILE A 663 4.83 9.82 6.87
CA ILE A 663 5.03 10.34 8.24
C ILE A 663 6.39 9.95 8.85
N CYS A 664 6.76 8.67 8.80
CA CYS A 664 8.02 8.23 9.39
C CYS A 664 9.16 8.30 8.37
N VAL A 665 10.29 8.89 8.78
CA VAL A 665 11.50 9.02 7.97
C VAL A 665 11.98 7.69 7.37
N PRO A 666 12.11 6.57 8.13
CA PRO A 666 12.59 5.32 7.55
C PRO A 666 11.73 4.85 6.39
N CYS A 667 10.40 4.84 6.53
CA CYS A 667 9.52 4.43 5.43
C CYS A 667 9.52 5.44 4.27
N ARG A 668 9.42 6.75 4.55
CA ARG A 668 9.30 7.79 3.51
C ARG A 668 10.56 7.90 2.64
N ALA A 669 11.74 7.86 3.27
CA ALA A 669 13.01 8.02 2.55
C ALA A 669 13.65 6.67 2.22
N GLY A 670 13.57 5.70 3.13
CA GLY A 670 14.19 4.38 2.94
C GLY A 670 13.60 3.59 1.79
N ASN A 671 12.27 3.63 1.58
CA ASN A 671 11.66 2.97 0.42
C ASN A 671 12.16 3.56 -0.91
N VAL A 672 12.38 4.89 -0.97
CA VAL A 672 12.95 5.54 -2.17
C VAL A 672 14.38 5.07 -2.42
N LEU A 673 15.21 4.99 -1.38
CA LEU A 673 16.58 4.48 -1.49
C LEU A 673 16.59 3.02 -1.96
N LEU A 674 15.77 2.16 -1.35
CA LEU A 674 15.63 0.76 -1.74
C LEU A 674 15.19 0.61 -3.21
N ARG A 675 14.19 1.39 -3.63
CA ARG A 675 13.70 1.42 -5.03
C ARG A 675 14.79 1.84 -6.01
N GLN A 676 15.61 2.83 -5.66
CA GLN A 676 16.74 3.27 -6.48
C GLN A 676 17.78 2.16 -6.65
N LYS A 677 18.14 1.47 -5.56
CA LYS A 677 19.09 0.34 -5.61
C LYS A 677 18.56 -0.80 -6.48
N VAL A 678 17.26 -1.14 -6.38
CA VAL A 678 16.64 -2.14 -7.26
C VAL A 678 16.72 -1.70 -8.73
N GLY A 679 16.57 -0.41 -8.99
CA GLY A 679 16.80 0.18 -10.32
C GLY A 679 18.22 -0.03 -10.84
N LEU A 680 19.25 0.07 -9.99
CA LEU A 680 20.63 -0.22 -10.37
C LEU A 680 20.82 -1.68 -10.77
N VAL A 681 20.23 -2.61 -10.01
CA VAL A 681 20.28 -4.05 -10.33
C VAL A 681 19.60 -4.32 -11.66
N ALA A 682 18.39 -3.79 -11.88
CA ALA A 682 17.66 -3.92 -13.14
C ALA A 682 18.43 -3.34 -14.34
N ALA A 683 19.22 -2.28 -14.13
CA ALA A 683 20.03 -1.65 -15.17
C ALA A 683 21.36 -2.38 -15.45
N GLY A 684 21.76 -3.35 -14.62
CA GLY A 684 23.09 -3.96 -14.70
C GLY A 684 24.22 -3.02 -14.29
N GLU A 685 23.92 -2.08 -13.38
CA GLU A 685 24.82 -1.01 -12.91
C GLU A 685 25.08 -1.09 -11.40
N ALA A 686 24.58 -2.12 -10.72
CA ALA A 686 24.76 -2.28 -9.28
C ALA A 686 26.17 -2.76 -8.92
N MET A 687 26.68 -2.26 -7.81
CA MET A 687 27.89 -2.74 -7.15
C MET A 687 27.56 -3.79 -6.09
N PRO A 688 28.50 -4.68 -5.71
CA PRO A 688 28.28 -5.60 -4.58
C PRO A 688 27.83 -4.88 -3.29
N SER A 689 28.38 -3.71 -3.00
CA SER A 689 28.00 -2.88 -1.86
C SER A 689 26.56 -2.36 -1.91
N ASP A 690 25.94 -2.29 -3.09
CA ASP A 690 24.54 -1.90 -3.21
C ASP A 690 23.62 -2.97 -2.65
N LEU A 691 23.99 -4.25 -2.76
CA LEU A 691 23.24 -5.36 -2.15
C LEU A 691 23.37 -5.35 -0.63
N ASP A 692 24.57 -5.05 -0.11
CA ASP A 692 24.79 -4.88 1.32
C ASP A 692 23.97 -3.71 1.87
N ASP A 693 23.95 -2.59 1.15
CA ASP A 693 23.10 -1.43 1.47
C ASP A 693 21.61 -1.81 1.44
N MET A 694 21.14 -2.60 0.47
CA MET A 694 19.74 -3.06 0.42
C MET A 694 19.35 -3.83 1.68
N VAL A 695 20.21 -4.75 2.14
CA VAL A 695 19.96 -5.53 3.36
C VAL A 695 19.94 -4.60 4.59
N ALA A 696 20.96 -3.76 4.74
CA ALA A 696 21.07 -2.84 5.87
C ALA A 696 19.88 -1.86 5.95
N TRP A 697 19.51 -1.24 4.83
CA TRP A 697 18.34 -0.36 4.76
C TRP A 697 17.04 -1.13 4.95
N GLY A 698 16.92 -2.35 4.42
CA GLY A 698 15.76 -3.20 4.61
C GLY A 698 15.51 -3.54 6.09
N GLU A 699 16.56 -3.80 6.86
CA GLU A 699 16.48 -4.02 8.30
C GLU A 699 16.13 -2.74 9.08
N ILE A 700 16.69 -1.59 8.69
CA ILE A 700 16.36 -0.30 9.33
C ILE A 700 14.88 0.02 9.11
N VAL A 701 14.41 -0.05 7.87
CA VAL A 701 13.04 0.27 7.49
C VAL A 701 12.07 -0.66 8.22
N SER A 702 12.33 -1.98 8.22
CA SER A 702 11.45 -2.95 8.87
C SER A 702 11.36 -2.80 10.39
N ARG A 703 12.47 -2.44 11.06
CA ARG A 703 12.54 -2.37 12.54
C ARG A 703 12.16 -1.02 13.13
N THR A 704 12.26 0.06 12.35
CA THR A 704 12.07 1.43 12.86
C THR A 704 10.85 2.15 12.29
N SER A 705 10.08 1.48 11.44
CA SER A 705 8.82 2.01 10.91
C SER A 705 7.66 1.96 11.92
N ARG A 706 6.75 2.93 11.79
CA ARG A 706 5.61 3.12 12.72
C ARG A 706 4.48 2.09 12.54
N CYS A 707 4.31 1.55 11.34
CA CYS A 707 3.15 0.75 10.96
C CYS A 707 3.54 -0.45 10.07
N GLY A 708 2.57 -1.32 9.80
CA GLY A 708 2.78 -2.57 9.04
C GLY A 708 3.41 -2.35 7.67
N LEU A 709 3.01 -1.30 6.94
CA LEU A 709 3.56 -1.00 5.61
C LEU A 709 5.08 -0.92 5.64
N GLY A 710 5.65 -0.05 6.47
CA GLY A 710 7.10 0.11 6.57
C GLY A 710 7.79 -1.08 7.23
N VAL A 711 7.09 -1.87 8.05
CA VAL A 711 7.64 -3.13 8.59
C VAL A 711 7.88 -4.15 7.47
N THR A 712 7.00 -4.18 6.47
CA THR A 712 7.02 -5.18 5.39
C THR A 712 7.56 -4.67 4.05
N SER A 713 7.78 -3.37 3.88
CA SER A 713 8.08 -2.79 2.56
C SER A 713 9.41 -3.21 1.95
N SER A 714 10.32 -3.77 2.76
CA SER A 714 11.58 -4.36 2.31
C SER A 714 11.47 -5.84 1.94
N ASN A 715 10.35 -6.51 2.26
CA ASN A 715 10.16 -7.94 2.00
C ASN A 715 10.32 -8.32 0.53
N PRO A 716 9.83 -7.54 -0.46
CA PRO A 716 10.05 -7.87 -1.88
C PRO A 716 11.53 -8.04 -2.22
N ILE A 717 12.42 -7.27 -1.58
CA ILE A 717 13.87 -7.35 -1.80
C ILE A 717 14.47 -8.48 -0.97
N LEU A 718 14.21 -8.50 0.34
CA LEU A 718 14.91 -9.42 1.25
C LEU A 718 14.57 -10.88 0.97
N THR A 719 13.30 -11.16 0.62
CA THR A 719 12.84 -12.52 0.36
C THR A 719 13.36 -13.04 -0.97
N THR A 720 13.33 -12.22 -2.02
CA THR A 720 13.87 -12.60 -3.34
C THR A 720 15.39 -12.66 -3.35
N LEU A 721 16.10 -11.79 -2.64
CA LEU A 721 17.56 -11.87 -2.48
C LEU A 721 17.98 -13.20 -1.82
N ASN A 722 17.18 -13.68 -0.86
CA ASN A 722 17.40 -14.97 -0.21
C ASN A 722 17.06 -16.16 -1.13
N LYS A 723 15.93 -16.12 -1.82
CA LYS A 723 15.40 -17.24 -2.62
C LYS A 723 16.01 -17.34 -4.02
N PHE A 724 16.41 -16.21 -4.59
CA PHE A 724 16.90 -16.07 -5.96
C PHE A 724 18.16 -15.18 -6.02
N PRO A 725 19.22 -15.43 -5.24
CA PRO A 725 20.40 -14.55 -5.22
C PRO A 725 21.06 -14.40 -6.60
N GLU A 726 20.86 -15.35 -7.51
CA GLU A 726 21.39 -15.32 -8.87
C GLU A 726 20.84 -14.17 -9.73
N ILE A 727 19.57 -13.77 -9.55
CA ILE A 727 19.00 -12.67 -10.34
C ILE A 727 19.63 -11.32 -9.97
N TYR A 728 20.02 -11.16 -8.70
CA TYR A 728 20.72 -9.98 -8.21
C TYR A 728 22.16 -9.94 -8.68
N ARG A 729 22.85 -11.09 -8.62
CA ARG A 729 24.24 -11.21 -9.09
C ARG A 729 24.37 -10.92 -10.58
N ALA A 730 23.36 -11.24 -11.39
CA ALA A 730 23.35 -10.93 -12.82
C ALA A 730 23.36 -9.42 -13.12
N GLY A 731 22.84 -8.60 -12.21
CA GLY A 731 22.83 -7.14 -12.32
C GLY A 731 24.08 -6.43 -11.77
N LEU A 732 25.08 -7.18 -11.31
CA LEU A 732 26.30 -6.62 -10.74
C LEU A 732 27.34 -6.23 -11.80
N ARG A 733 28.07 -5.15 -11.54
CA ARG A 733 29.11 -4.64 -12.41
C ARG A 733 30.30 -4.13 -11.60
N GLU A 734 31.51 -4.37 -12.12
CA GLU A 734 32.74 -3.83 -11.56
C GLU A 734 32.92 -2.35 -11.95
N PRO A 735 33.51 -1.52 -11.08
CA PRO A 735 33.75 -0.12 -11.36
C PRO A 735 34.85 0.02 -12.41
N ASN A 736 34.70 1.00 -13.30
CA ASN A 736 35.68 1.28 -14.35
C ASN A 736 36.50 2.52 -13.96
N ASP A 737 37.82 2.40 -13.87
CA ASP A 737 38.74 3.50 -13.56
C ASP A 737 38.37 4.32 -12.30
N GLY A 738 37.80 3.67 -11.28
CA GLY A 738 37.40 4.32 -10.03
C GLY A 738 36.08 5.09 -10.08
N VAL A 739 35.37 5.03 -11.21
CA VAL A 739 34.04 5.62 -11.39
C VAL A 739 32.97 4.54 -11.18
N LEU A 740 31.91 4.88 -10.43
CA LEU A 740 30.79 3.98 -10.21
C LEU A 740 30.10 3.63 -11.54
N PRO A 741 29.67 2.37 -11.77
CA PRO A 741 28.98 2.01 -13.00
C PRO A 741 27.72 2.83 -13.29
N SER A 742 27.04 3.28 -12.23
CA SER A 742 25.85 4.12 -12.29
C SER A 742 26.13 5.60 -12.60
N PHE A 743 27.40 6.04 -12.61
CA PHE A 743 27.76 7.43 -12.81
C PHE A 743 27.94 7.75 -14.31
N ASP A 744 26.93 8.37 -14.91
CA ASP A 744 26.97 8.84 -16.29
C ASP A 744 27.57 10.26 -16.36
N VAL A 745 28.89 10.33 -16.54
CA VAL A 745 29.65 11.60 -16.68
C VAL A 745 29.05 12.52 -17.74
N VAL A 746 28.54 11.96 -18.86
CA VAL A 746 27.98 12.74 -19.96
C VAL A 746 26.64 13.35 -19.56
N ALA A 747 25.79 12.58 -18.88
CA ALA A 747 24.53 13.09 -18.35
C ALA A 747 24.76 14.21 -17.32
N GLU A 748 25.71 14.06 -16.40
CA GLU A 748 26.01 15.07 -15.38
C GLU A 748 26.51 16.39 -15.99
N LEU A 749 27.31 16.31 -17.07
CA LEU A 749 27.80 17.48 -17.78
C LEU A 749 26.77 18.12 -18.73
N SER A 750 25.66 17.42 -19.03
CA SER A 750 24.64 17.91 -19.95
C SER A 750 23.91 19.15 -19.43
N GLY A 751 23.72 19.26 -18.11
CA GLY A 751 23.13 20.45 -17.47
C GLY A 751 24.01 21.69 -17.63
N TYR A 752 25.34 21.54 -17.47
CA TYR A 752 26.30 22.60 -17.76
C TYR A 752 26.28 22.99 -19.24
N ALA A 753 26.29 22.01 -20.15
CA ALA A 753 26.24 22.28 -21.58
C ALA A 753 24.95 23.02 -21.99
N ARG A 754 23.80 22.65 -21.41
CA ARG A 754 22.51 23.33 -21.63
C ARG A 754 22.54 24.75 -21.08
N ALA A 755 23.02 24.94 -19.85
CA ALA A 755 23.15 26.26 -19.24
C ALA A 755 24.08 27.18 -20.04
N VAL A 756 25.23 26.67 -20.52
CA VAL A 756 26.14 27.43 -21.41
C VAL A 756 25.44 27.81 -22.71
N ALA A 757 24.70 26.90 -23.34
CA ALA A 757 23.96 27.20 -24.57
C ALA A 757 22.84 28.24 -24.36
N GLU A 758 22.16 28.21 -23.21
CA GLU A 758 21.09 29.14 -22.85
C GLU A 758 21.61 30.53 -22.43
N LEU A 759 22.75 30.60 -21.75
CA LEU A 759 23.28 31.82 -21.13
C LEU A 759 24.36 32.53 -21.97
N ALA A 760 25.17 31.81 -22.75
CA ALA A 760 26.21 32.41 -23.58
C ALA A 760 25.70 33.47 -24.61
N PRO A 761 24.49 33.35 -25.19
CA PRO A 761 23.93 34.40 -26.04
C PRO A 761 23.62 35.70 -25.27
N GLN A 762 23.30 35.62 -23.97
CA GLN A 762 22.91 36.77 -23.14
C GLN A 762 24.11 37.60 -22.68
N GLU A 763 25.31 37.02 -22.63
CA GLU A 763 26.55 37.74 -22.33
C GLU A 763 27.17 38.42 -23.57
N SER A 764 26.63 38.15 -24.77
CA SER A 764 27.12 38.70 -26.04
C SER A 764 26.36 39.95 -26.54
N THR A 765 25.37 40.41 -25.77
CA THR A 765 24.64 41.68 -25.92
C THR A 765 24.98 42.64 -24.80
#